data_AF-A0A0D2P8Z2-F1
#
_entry.id   AF-A0A0D2P8Z2-F1
#
_cell.length_a   1.000
_cell.length_b   1.000
_cell.length_c   1.000
_cell.angle_alpha   90.00
_cell.angle_beta   90.00
_cell.angle_gamma   90.00
#
_symmetry.space_group_name_H-M   'P 1'
#
loop_
_entity.id
_entity.type
_entity.pdbx_description
1 polymer ?
#
loop_
_entity_poly.entity_id
_entity_poly.type
_entity_poly.pdbx_seq_one_letter_code
_entity_poly.pdbx_strand_id
1 'polypeptide(L)'
;MSGAFDISNASTSQPELSLGSLASFAATPSRSAFRVPSASSRTTAQSSALVATPPPVSAFSRRNASTLDPDDPTADDSKWADAAPETPAASARSAKRGGKGAAGVTLTLRDQEKHIDALKKENFDIKLRVHFLEERLAQLAPDQIDAALKQNISLKIEVQQRGMEIKKLKKLVLSLEHELERLQRAGAGTGAGAGRERERELEDKLEEREREIQELRRRRAGYEDDALREAQERNAELEEDLEAARALIEENADEIERMRDVLERRGDESANESIGGRKRRLKELEEDNQELRAQLTEQAELAARREEEKEDLADEIDVLRLELEEVQRRRENENIERSESRAQVLEERDQREAVEDEMNTMRDKLAALLIELQQREDENDRKSQEIDTLVGEHQRIVMVVEEEWRGEVEEARTQVDQLKDILADRETESKDLREHINDLEAASNDLHAKFESALAHLEQEAENKDDELENLQQTNDKLGEQLCQLEDEMDRMKEDYERARDEEAAEREKLEAVQTALKEKIADLKDELQQRIDLYDSLSKDVHAHRERQEELAAHVEDLVGELQRERTAREQLAADFDAADQAHDTALRHEKRTLEAKESALQSALADLARAQSLLAQREADLAAVQTALQTLETERKRLGETHTTARFSLQLEADRLKRDLERLEDELARARRELDDREGQTRDRGALVDKLHAENRDLATQLAAQTQARLNVAEKLDAVMSSLKAAEGDVAGYKAKVLELEQRLGKDQRSLMSVENQYRDQLTERNTLLLTIYQYLDKILGVDKTPKKGTQGETKPFTNFSVFHDNLITRLKALSQIQMDFEKRCKEVEARFADKFTDMRRQLDTRWKQIDKFESSLKTVAETKATWKRKFAQKEGELDAIKATNIEMANQLSGMKRPGGSDAMELRSMAARAANAERRLNNAQNQLVASEEKIAAMSQKTMSADSKWEARVKEYEARLKAAEERVKRERQGSKERVAELENNLKSIQRQLELAQKRNNQLNDVMDSNKASGTNSPAR
;
A
#
# COMPACT_ATOMS: atom_id res chain seq x y z
N MET A 1 -54.84 31.83 2.94
CA MET A 1 -54.67 33.24 3.36
C MET A 1 -53.88 33.20 4.66
N SER A 2 -52.63 33.64 4.68
CA SER A 2 -52.20 35.06 4.82
C SER A 2 -52.34 35.53 6.27
N GLY A 3 -51.28 36.00 6.94
CA GLY A 3 -49.88 36.17 6.52
C GLY A 3 -48.95 36.48 7.70
N ALA A 4 -47.66 36.69 7.42
CA ALA A 4 -46.66 37.01 8.44
C ALA A 4 -46.74 38.49 8.91
N PHE A 5 -46.12 38.79 10.06
CA PHE A 5 -45.66 40.13 10.38
C PHE A 5 -44.32 40.06 11.12
N ASP A 6 -43.44 41.01 10.80
CA ASP A 6 -42.06 41.10 11.29
C ASP A 6 -41.73 42.59 11.45
N ILE A 7 -41.25 43.00 12.62
CA ILE A 7 -40.79 44.38 12.91
C ILE A 7 -39.62 44.32 13.89
N SER A 8 -38.52 44.96 13.52
CA SER A 8 -37.34 45.18 14.34
C SER A 8 -37.14 46.67 14.64
N ASN A 9 -36.45 47.00 15.74
CA ASN A 9 -35.76 48.29 15.89
C ASN A 9 -34.65 48.20 16.96
N ALA A 10 -33.71 49.15 16.98
CA ALA A 10 -32.38 48.95 17.61
C ALA A 10 -31.78 50.17 18.34
N SER A 11 -30.67 49.92 19.06
CA SER A 11 -29.68 50.90 19.61
C SER A 11 -30.12 51.75 20.82
N THR A 12 -29.26 52.39 21.66
CA THR A 12 -27.80 52.67 21.55
C THR A 12 -27.09 52.84 22.92
N SER A 13 -25.74 52.76 22.92
CA SER A 13 -24.75 53.48 23.78
C SER A 13 -24.49 53.12 25.27
N GLN A 14 -23.21 53.27 25.67
CA GLN A 14 -22.62 53.16 27.04
C GLN A 14 -22.40 54.56 27.69
N PRO A 15 -21.76 54.68 28.88
CA PRO A 15 -20.28 54.86 28.92
C PRO A 15 -19.49 54.30 30.15
N GLU A 16 -18.34 53.67 29.86
CA GLU A 16 -16.95 53.90 30.37
C GLU A 16 -16.56 54.37 31.83
N LEU A 17 -15.42 53.80 32.30
CA LEU A 17 -14.37 54.29 33.25
C LEU A 17 -14.57 54.37 34.81
N SER A 18 -13.72 53.65 35.58
CA SER A 18 -12.53 54.23 36.30
C SER A 18 -11.91 53.41 37.49
N LEU A 19 -10.69 52.89 37.28
CA LEU A 19 -9.49 52.75 38.16
C LEU A 19 -9.50 52.37 39.68
N GLY A 20 -8.65 51.39 40.04
CA GLY A 20 -7.74 51.40 41.23
C GLY A 20 -7.88 50.26 42.28
N SER A 21 -6.88 49.92 43.12
CA SER A 21 -5.41 50.07 43.07
C SER A 21 -4.66 49.35 44.25
N LEU A 22 -3.73 48.41 43.94
CA LEU A 22 -2.58 47.93 44.77
C LEU A 22 -2.85 47.31 46.18
N ALA A 23 -1.92 46.60 46.85
CA ALA A 23 -0.49 46.28 46.64
C ALA A 23 -0.22 44.75 46.88
N SER A 24 0.92 44.13 47.27
CA SER A 24 2.30 44.51 47.70
C SER A 24 3.24 43.25 47.66
N PHE A 25 4.54 43.39 48.00
CA PHE A 25 5.59 42.33 48.20
C PHE A 25 6.02 41.50 46.96
N ALA A 26 7.29 41.09 46.71
CA ALA A 26 8.62 41.22 47.35
C ALA A 26 8.99 40.25 48.53
N ALA A 27 10.25 39.90 48.84
CA ALA A 27 11.55 40.39 48.34
C ALA A 27 12.77 39.40 48.46
N THR A 28 13.48 39.11 47.35
CA THR A 28 14.99 39.12 47.16
C THR A 28 15.94 38.23 48.02
N PRO A 29 17.31 38.17 47.83
CA PRO A 29 18.24 38.63 46.75
C PRO A 29 19.43 37.66 46.28
N SER A 30 19.90 37.77 45.02
CA SER A 30 21.28 37.46 44.47
C SER A 30 21.75 35.97 44.32
N ARG A 31 22.94 35.51 43.79
CA ARG A 31 24.23 36.12 43.32
C ARG A 31 25.18 35.15 42.50
N SER A 32 25.92 35.62 41.46
CA SER A 32 27.25 35.11 40.91
C SER A 32 27.45 33.65 40.36
N ALA A 33 28.51 33.20 39.64
CA ALA A 33 29.49 33.75 38.63
C ALA A 33 30.51 32.66 38.10
N PHE A 34 31.24 32.93 36.97
CA PHE A 34 32.44 32.24 36.36
C PHE A 34 32.23 30.95 35.46
N ARG A 35 33.02 30.60 34.40
CA ARG A 35 34.08 31.29 33.56
C ARG A 35 34.47 30.55 32.23
N VAL A 36 34.62 31.27 31.09
CA VAL A 36 35.18 30.82 29.74
C VAL A 36 36.54 30.04 29.79
N PRO A 37 37.03 29.37 28.68
CA PRO A 37 36.59 29.50 27.26
C PRO A 37 36.55 28.35 26.23
N SER A 38 35.77 28.69 25.19
CA SER A 38 36.08 28.74 23.73
C SER A 38 36.68 27.54 23.00
N ALA A 39 36.02 27.27 21.86
CA ALA A 39 36.58 26.64 20.67
C ALA A 39 37.90 27.25 20.15
N SER A 40 38.68 26.46 19.40
CA SER A 40 38.92 26.69 17.96
C SER A 40 39.81 25.62 17.28
N SER A 41 39.34 25.09 16.13
CA SER A 41 40.17 24.70 14.96
C SER A 41 41.20 23.54 15.10
N ARG A 42 41.72 22.89 14.04
CA ARG A 42 41.46 22.97 12.57
C ARG A 42 41.73 21.59 11.89
N THR A 43 41.51 21.57 10.57
CA THR A 43 41.94 20.64 9.50
C THR A 43 43.31 19.97 9.68
N THR A 44 43.66 18.83 9.03
CA THR A 44 43.75 18.62 7.55
C THR A 44 43.77 17.11 7.19
N ALA A 45 43.68 16.73 5.90
CA ALA A 45 43.67 15.35 5.41
C ALA A 45 44.82 15.06 4.41
N GLN A 46 45.21 13.78 4.23
CA GLN A 46 45.49 13.14 2.91
C GLN A 46 45.94 11.65 2.97
N SER A 47 45.38 10.86 2.04
CA SER A 47 45.99 9.82 1.16
C SER A 47 46.77 8.56 1.64
N SER A 48 46.34 7.42 1.05
CA SER A 48 47.12 6.31 0.42
C SER A 48 48.00 5.29 1.19
N ALA A 49 47.62 4.01 1.02
CA ALA A 49 48.42 2.84 0.53
C ALA A 49 49.10 1.79 1.48
N LEU A 50 48.53 0.57 1.43
CA LEU A 50 49.15 -0.78 1.27
C LEU A 50 49.89 -1.53 2.42
N VAL A 51 49.90 -2.87 2.24
CA VAL A 51 50.81 -3.95 2.76
C VAL A 51 50.43 -4.80 4.01
N ALA A 52 50.07 -6.07 3.72
CA ALA A 52 50.33 -7.36 4.39
C ALA A 52 50.09 -7.67 5.91
N THR A 53 49.09 -8.54 6.16
CA THR A 53 49.16 -9.95 6.68
C THR A 53 50.50 -10.60 7.14
N PRO A 54 50.52 -11.71 7.95
CA PRO A 54 49.44 -12.48 8.63
C PRO A 54 49.76 -12.90 10.13
N PRO A 55 49.74 -14.18 10.65
CA PRO A 55 49.24 -14.49 12.01
C PRO A 55 50.22 -15.27 12.93
N PRO A 56 49.78 -15.85 14.07
CA PRO A 56 49.48 -17.31 14.14
C PRO A 56 48.25 -17.63 15.06
N VAL A 57 47.56 -18.79 15.18
CA VAL A 57 47.85 -20.26 15.24
C VAL A 57 48.78 -20.68 16.40
N SER A 58 48.71 -21.83 17.10
CA SER A 58 47.67 -22.85 17.44
C SER A 58 48.27 -23.74 18.59
N ALA A 59 47.78 -24.90 19.10
CA ALA A 59 46.70 -25.84 18.74
C ALA A 59 46.44 -26.89 19.87
N PHE A 60 45.17 -27.31 20.10
CA PHE A 60 44.75 -28.60 20.72
C PHE A 60 45.15 -28.90 22.20
N SER A 61 44.66 -29.93 22.93
CA SER A 61 43.92 -31.17 22.56
C SER A 61 43.08 -31.79 23.71
N ARG A 62 41.94 -32.43 23.37
CA ARG A 62 41.30 -33.72 23.84
C ARG A 62 41.51 -34.20 25.33
N ARG A 63 40.58 -34.92 26.00
CA ARG A 63 39.64 -35.98 25.53
C ARG A 63 38.60 -36.43 26.61
N ASN A 64 37.44 -36.96 26.17
CA ASN A 64 36.52 -37.97 26.79
C ASN A 64 35.85 -37.81 28.19
N ALA A 65 34.51 -37.68 28.15
CA ALA A 65 33.47 -38.65 28.60
C ALA A 65 33.20 -39.02 30.08
N SER A 66 31.91 -38.87 30.49
CA SER A 66 31.09 -39.68 31.43
C SER A 66 31.55 -39.82 32.91
N THR A 67 30.70 -39.89 33.96
CA THR A 67 29.30 -40.39 34.08
C THR A 67 28.65 -39.91 35.41
N LEU A 68 27.32 -40.12 35.56
CA LEU A 68 26.55 -40.27 36.82
C LEU A 68 26.19 -39.04 37.71
N ASP A 69 24.88 -38.87 37.89
CA ASP A 69 24.14 -38.35 39.07
C ASP A 69 24.23 -39.35 40.27
N PRO A 70 23.76 -39.10 41.53
CA PRO A 70 22.69 -38.15 41.93
C PRO A 70 22.79 -37.43 43.31
N ASP A 71 21.67 -36.76 43.65
CA ASP A 71 21.06 -36.49 44.97
C ASP A 71 21.28 -35.14 45.74
N ASP A 72 20.16 -34.75 46.36
CA ASP A 72 19.79 -33.54 47.17
C ASP A 72 19.96 -33.90 48.69
N PRO A 73 19.38 -33.24 49.75
CA PRO A 73 18.54 -32.02 49.86
C PRO A 73 18.84 -31.08 51.08
N THR A 74 17.90 -30.17 51.37
CA THR A 74 17.68 -29.31 52.58
C THR A 74 18.52 -28.02 52.70
N ALA A 75 17.99 -26.81 52.98
CA ALA A 75 16.95 -26.29 53.91
C ALA A 75 17.48 -26.05 55.35
N ASP A 76 17.04 -25.06 56.17
CA ASP A 76 15.94 -24.07 56.09
C ASP A 76 16.28 -22.80 56.96
N ASP A 77 15.27 -22.03 57.37
CA ASP A 77 15.20 -20.91 58.35
C ASP A 77 15.75 -19.53 57.92
N SER A 78 15.05 -18.38 57.94
CA SER A 78 13.76 -17.89 58.52
C SER A 78 13.86 -17.03 59.82
N LYS A 79 12.85 -16.14 59.97
CA LYS A 79 12.50 -15.23 61.09
C LYS A 79 13.06 -13.80 61.12
N TRP A 80 12.28 -12.76 61.49
CA TRP A 80 10.81 -12.59 61.65
C TRP A 80 10.44 -11.09 61.74
N ALA A 81 9.20 -10.73 61.33
CA ALA A 81 8.21 -9.78 61.91
C ALA A 81 8.64 -8.33 62.36
N ASP A 82 7.78 -7.31 62.47
CA ASP A 82 6.31 -7.20 62.29
C ASP A 82 5.89 -5.73 61.97
N ALA A 83 4.57 -5.48 61.89
CA ALA A 83 3.83 -4.21 61.85
C ALA A 83 3.60 -3.56 60.46
N ALA A 84 2.35 -3.10 60.28
CA ALA A 84 1.70 -2.71 59.02
C ALA A 84 1.19 -1.24 59.10
N PRO A 85 0.51 -0.63 58.09
CA PRO A 85 0.06 -1.21 56.81
C PRO A 85 0.30 -0.34 55.54
N GLU A 86 0.35 -1.00 54.37
CA GLU A 86 -0.64 -0.87 53.29
C GLU A 86 -0.30 -1.82 52.11
N THR A 87 -1.30 -2.50 51.54
CA THR A 87 -1.17 -3.58 50.53
C THR A 87 -2.57 -4.02 50.07
N PRO A 88 -2.74 -4.79 48.96
CA PRO A 88 -1.76 -5.25 47.98
C PRO A 88 -2.14 -5.00 46.50
N ALA A 89 -1.26 -5.48 45.62
CA ALA A 89 -1.40 -5.47 44.17
C ALA A 89 -2.40 -6.50 43.60
N ALA A 90 -2.48 -6.50 42.27
CA ALA A 90 -3.23 -7.42 41.40
C ALA A 90 -3.05 -8.94 41.66
N SER A 91 -3.99 -9.73 41.15
CA SER A 91 -3.64 -10.98 40.45
C SER A 91 -4.73 -11.45 39.49
N ALA A 92 -4.33 -12.28 38.52
CA ALA A 92 -5.23 -13.08 37.68
C ALA A 92 -4.95 -14.58 37.92
N ARG A 93 -6.00 -15.38 38.15
CA ARG A 93 -6.08 -16.86 38.28
C ARG A 93 -7.46 -17.20 38.91
N SER A 94 -8.13 -18.34 38.70
CA SER A 94 -7.92 -19.49 37.79
C SER A 94 -9.19 -20.39 37.75
N ALA A 95 -9.24 -21.33 36.79
CA ALA A 95 -10.13 -22.50 36.70
C ALA A 95 -11.61 -22.26 36.28
N LYS A 96 -12.33 -23.24 35.70
CA LYS A 96 -12.14 -24.71 35.81
C LYS A 96 -12.66 -25.56 34.60
N ARG A 97 -11.73 -26.28 33.95
CA ARG A 97 -11.82 -27.59 33.23
C ARG A 97 -12.98 -27.93 32.25
N GLY A 98 -12.59 -28.45 31.08
CA GLY A 98 -13.27 -29.60 30.45
C GLY A 98 -12.87 -29.94 29.01
N GLY A 99 -12.03 -30.97 28.78
CA GLY A 99 -11.75 -31.51 27.42
C GLY A 99 -10.30 -31.99 27.20
N LYS A 100 -10.09 -33.18 26.59
CA LYS A 100 -8.77 -33.79 26.32
C LYS A 100 -8.38 -33.59 24.84
N GLY A 101 -7.08 -33.52 24.51
CA GLY A 101 -6.59 -34.05 23.22
C GLY A 101 -5.30 -33.46 22.63
N ALA A 102 -4.38 -34.36 22.26
CA ALA A 102 -3.27 -34.21 21.30
C ALA A 102 -2.14 -33.17 21.55
N ALA A 103 -0.91 -33.61 21.34
CA ALA A 103 0.31 -32.83 21.56
C ALA A 103 0.63 -31.84 20.43
N GLY A 104 1.27 -30.72 20.78
CA GLY A 104 1.87 -29.80 19.79
C GLY A 104 3.15 -30.38 19.19
N VAL A 105 3.24 -30.37 17.86
CA VAL A 105 4.46 -30.79 17.13
C VAL A 105 5.51 -29.69 17.22
N THR A 106 6.70 -30.02 17.71
CA THR A 106 7.85 -29.11 17.68
C THR A 106 8.36 -28.97 16.24
N LEU A 107 7.98 -27.87 15.58
CA LEU A 107 8.41 -27.49 14.23
C LEU A 107 9.95 -27.51 14.15
N THR A 108 10.54 -28.28 13.23
CA THR A 108 12.01 -28.42 13.17
C THR A 108 12.65 -27.11 12.71
N LEU A 109 13.95 -26.89 12.99
CA LEU A 109 14.66 -25.70 12.49
C LEU A 109 14.55 -25.52 10.97
N ARG A 110 14.48 -26.62 10.21
CA ARG A 110 14.35 -26.59 8.75
C ARG A 110 12.92 -26.23 8.30
N ASP A 111 11.92 -26.62 9.08
CA ASP A 111 10.53 -26.20 8.83
C ASP A 111 10.29 -24.76 9.29
N GLN A 112 10.95 -24.31 10.36
CA GLN A 112 10.99 -22.90 10.78
C GLN A 112 11.66 -22.03 9.72
N GLU A 113 12.81 -22.45 9.17
CA GLU A 113 13.50 -21.78 8.07
C GLU A 113 12.64 -21.72 6.80
N LYS A 114 11.97 -22.82 6.45
CA LYS A 114 11.01 -22.87 5.33
C LYS A 114 9.76 -22.00 5.58
N HIS A 115 9.31 -21.87 6.83
CA HIS A 115 8.21 -20.99 7.20
C HIS A 115 8.64 -19.51 7.20
N ILE A 116 9.89 -19.22 7.58
CA ILE A 116 10.53 -17.90 7.43
C ILE A 116 10.66 -17.53 5.95
N ASP A 117 11.02 -18.47 5.06
CA ASP A 117 11.09 -18.20 3.61
C ASP A 117 9.71 -18.06 2.96
N ALA A 118 8.71 -18.81 3.44
CA ALA A 118 7.31 -18.56 3.08
C ALA A 118 6.86 -17.16 3.52
N LEU A 119 7.14 -16.77 4.76
CA LEU A 119 6.84 -15.43 5.29
C LEU A 119 7.63 -14.32 4.57
N LYS A 120 8.88 -14.55 4.13
CA LYS A 120 9.63 -13.61 3.27
C LYS A 120 8.94 -13.45 1.91
N LYS A 121 8.47 -14.55 1.31
CA LYS A 121 7.75 -14.51 0.03
C LYS A 121 6.40 -13.81 0.18
N GLU A 122 5.62 -14.15 1.19
CA GLU A 122 4.37 -13.45 1.52
C GLU A 122 4.63 -11.96 1.81
N ASN A 123 5.72 -11.61 2.50
CA ASN A 123 6.10 -10.21 2.73
C ASN A 123 6.53 -9.48 1.45
N PHE A 124 7.11 -10.19 0.47
CA PHE A 124 7.42 -9.66 -0.86
C PHE A 124 6.15 -9.49 -1.71
N ASP A 125 5.27 -10.50 -1.74
CA ASP A 125 4.00 -10.45 -2.46
C ASP A 125 3.04 -9.41 -1.85
N ILE A 126 3.09 -9.20 -0.53
CA ILE A 126 2.42 -8.09 0.18
C ILE A 126 3.04 -6.75 -0.23
N LYS A 127 4.37 -6.62 -0.31
CA LYS A 127 5.01 -5.38 -0.81
C LYS A 127 4.66 -5.08 -2.26
N LEU A 128 4.55 -6.10 -3.12
CA LEU A 128 4.11 -5.94 -4.50
C LEU A 128 2.64 -5.50 -4.55
N ARG A 129 1.77 -6.10 -3.73
CA ARG A 129 0.37 -5.67 -3.58
C ARG A 129 0.24 -4.26 -3.01
N VAL A 130 1.08 -3.89 -2.05
CA VAL A 130 1.14 -2.51 -1.51
C VAL A 130 1.57 -1.54 -2.61
N HIS A 131 2.63 -1.83 -3.37
CA HIS A 131 3.04 -1.00 -4.51
C HIS A 131 1.91 -0.83 -5.54
N PHE A 132 1.26 -1.93 -5.96
CA PHE A 132 0.15 -1.84 -6.92
C PHE A 132 -1.12 -1.21 -6.33
N LEU A 133 -1.33 -1.24 -5.01
CA LEU A 133 -2.42 -0.51 -4.35
C LEU A 133 -2.07 0.97 -4.17
N GLU A 134 -0.82 1.33 -3.92
CA GLU A 134 -0.31 2.71 -3.89
C GLU A 134 -0.38 3.34 -5.29
N GLU A 135 0.02 2.61 -6.32
CA GLU A 135 -0.08 2.98 -7.73
C GLU A 135 -1.54 3.12 -8.20
N ARG A 136 -2.41 2.18 -7.80
CA ARG A 136 -3.85 2.25 -8.10
C ARG A 136 -4.57 3.33 -7.31
N LEU A 137 -4.14 3.64 -6.08
CA LEU A 137 -4.62 4.80 -5.32
C LEU A 137 -4.17 6.11 -5.98
N ALA A 138 -2.91 6.20 -6.43
CA ALA A 138 -2.39 7.35 -7.18
C ALA A 138 -3.15 7.61 -8.48
N GLN A 139 -3.64 6.55 -9.14
CA GLN A 139 -4.49 6.65 -10.33
C GLN A 139 -5.96 6.99 -10.03
N LEU A 140 -6.52 6.54 -8.91
CA LEU A 140 -7.96 6.69 -8.60
C LEU A 140 -8.33 7.89 -7.73
N ALA A 141 -7.40 8.42 -6.92
CA ALA A 141 -7.69 9.50 -5.97
C ALA A 141 -6.55 10.52 -5.83
N PRO A 142 -6.06 11.12 -6.95
CA PRO A 142 -4.96 12.07 -6.91
C PRO A 142 -5.24 13.23 -5.95
N ASP A 143 -6.44 13.83 -5.96
CA ASP A 143 -6.79 14.94 -5.06
C ASP A 143 -6.72 14.60 -3.56
N GLN A 144 -7.06 13.36 -3.19
CA GLN A 144 -7.00 12.91 -1.79
C GLN A 144 -5.58 12.62 -1.35
N ILE A 145 -4.75 12.08 -2.24
CA ILE A 145 -3.32 11.89 -2.01
C ILE A 145 -2.62 13.25 -1.96
N ASP A 146 -2.98 14.19 -2.82
CA ASP A 146 -2.47 15.56 -2.81
C ASP A 146 -2.89 16.29 -1.53
N ALA A 147 -4.13 16.10 -1.04
CA ALA A 147 -4.58 16.63 0.25
C ALA A 147 -3.79 16.01 1.43
N ALA A 148 -3.63 14.70 1.43
CA ALA A 148 -2.84 13.98 2.45
C ALA A 148 -1.36 14.39 2.41
N LEU A 149 -0.77 14.56 1.22
CA LEU A 149 0.59 15.05 1.03
C LEU A 149 0.72 16.51 1.47
N LYS A 150 -0.22 17.40 1.13
CA LYS A 150 -0.26 18.79 1.62
C LYS A 150 -0.33 18.83 3.16
N GLN A 151 -1.14 17.97 3.78
CA GLN A 151 -1.24 17.88 5.23
C GLN A 151 0.05 17.30 5.86
N ASN A 152 0.65 16.27 5.26
CA ASN A 152 1.92 15.68 5.71
C ASN A 152 3.09 16.67 5.53
N ILE A 153 3.12 17.43 4.44
CA ILE A 153 4.05 18.53 4.19
C ILE A 153 3.84 19.63 5.24
N SER A 154 2.61 20.03 5.55
CA SER A 154 2.31 21.00 6.61
C SER A 154 2.82 20.53 7.98
N LEU A 155 2.53 19.28 8.38
CA LEU A 155 3.04 18.69 9.62
C LEU A 155 4.57 18.58 9.62
N LYS A 156 5.20 18.27 8.48
CA LYS A 156 6.65 18.18 8.33
C LYS A 156 7.34 19.54 8.34
N ILE A 157 6.68 20.58 7.83
CA ILE A 157 7.08 21.99 7.99
C ILE A 157 6.96 22.39 9.45
N GLU A 158 5.85 22.09 10.12
CA GLU A 158 5.65 22.42 11.53
C GLU A 158 6.67 21.71 12.44
N VAL A 159 6.90 20.40 12.24
CA VAL A 159 7.96 19.65 12.93
C VAL A 159 9.36 20.18 12.61
N GLN A 160 9.63 20.64 11.38
CA GLN A 160 10.89 21.33 11.07
C GLN A 160 10.97 22.71 11.73
N GLN A 161 9.89 23.49 11.78
CA GLN A 161 9.84 24.79 12.44
C GLN A 161 10.07 24.63 13.94
N ARG A 162 9.36 23.73 14.63
CA ARG A 162 9.63 23.37 16.03
C ARG A 162 11.05 22.83 16.22
N GLY A 163 11.55 22.00 15.31
CA GLY A 163 12.93 21.52 15.32
C GLY A 163 13.97 22.64 15.13
N MET A 164 13.66 23.68 14.35
CA MET A 164 14.49 24.87 14.16
C MET A 164 14.36 25.86 15.32
N GLU A 165 13.19 26.01 15.93
CA GLU A 165 12.98 26.76 17.18
C GLU A 165 13.79 26.13 18.31
N ILE A 166 13.67 24.82 18.52
CA ILE A 166 14.47 24.08 19.53
C ILE A 166 15.97 24.21 19.24
N LYS A 167 16.40 24.19 17.97
CA LYS A 167 17.81 24.44 17.61
C LYS A 167 18.23 25.90 17.79
N LYS A 168 17.37 26.88 17.51
CA LYS A 168 17.61 28.31 17.76
C LYS A 168 17.73 28.57 19.26
N LEU A 169 16.80 28.05 20.06
CA LEU A 169 16.80 28.14 21.52
C LEU A 169 18.03 27.44 22.12
N LYS A 170 18.36 26.22 21.71
CA LYS A 170 19.61 25.56 22.15
C LYS A 170 20.86 26.32 21.74
N LYS A 171 20.90 26.90 20.53
CA LYS A 171 22.06 27.70 20.08
C LYS A 171 22.15 29.05 20.80
N LEU A 172 21.01 29.66 21.15
CA LEU A 172 20.93 30.89 21.94
C LEU A 172 21.38 30.64 23.38
N VAL A 173 20.90 29.55 24.00
CA VAL A 173 21.38 29.08 25.32
C VAL A 173 22.88 28.83 25.26
N LEU A 174 23.38 28.03 24.31
CA LEU A 174 24.81 27.77 24.15
C LEU A 174 25.64 29.04 23.87
N SER A 175 25.12 30.04 23.15
CA SER A 175 25.82 31.32 22.96
C SER A 175 25.77 32.20 24.20
N LEU A 176 24.67 32.22 24.94
CA LEU A 176 24.56 32.93 26.21
C LEU A 176 25.43 32.28 27.28
N GLU A 177 25.56 30.95 27.29
CA GLU A 177 26.54 30.20 28.08
C GLU A 177 27.96 30.61 27.68
N HIS A 178 28.33 30.53 26.39
CA HIS A 178 29.65 30.95 25.91
C HIS A 178 29.96 32.45 26.10
N GLU A 179 28.97 33.34 26.20
CA GLU A 179 29.16 34.79 26.42
C GLU A 179 29.07 35.23 27.89
N LEU A 180 28.25 34.57 28.72
CA LEU A 180 28.37 34.62 30.18
C LEU A 180 29.75 34.15 30.59
N GLU A 181 30.17 33.00 30.03
CA GLU A 181 31.55 32.59 30.04
C GLU A 181 32.44 33.76 29.55
N ARG A 182 32.23 34.36 28.34
CA ARG A 182 33.24 35.22 27.64
C ARG A 182 33.68 36.42 28.46
N LEU A 183 32.75 37.04 29.15
CA LEU A 183 33.02 38.20 30.00
C LEU A 183 33.89 37.84 31.23
N GLN A 184 33.90 36.57 31.66
CA GLN A 184 34.45 36.15 32.95
C GLN A 184 35.95 35.76 32.94
N ARG A 185 36.57 35.39 31.80
CA ARG A 185 38.06 35.30 31.67
C ARG A 185 38.64 36.54 30.97
N ALA A 186 37.83 37.27 30.18
CA ALA A 186 38.22 38.57 29.65
C ALA A 186 38.47 39.63 30.75
N GLY A 187 37.85 39.47 31.93
CA GLY A 187 38.11 40.29 33.12
C GLY A 187 39.48 40.11 33.79
N ALA A 188 40.47 39.46 33.16
CA ALA A 188 41.82 39.33 33.70
C ALA A 188 42.88 39.15 32.59
N GLY A 189 43.69 40.17 32.31
CA GLY A 189 44.86 40.06 31.42
C GLY A 189 45.05 41.23 30.45
N THR A 190 45.70 42.26 30.95
CA THR A 190 46.45 43.32 30.23
C THR A 190 46.99 42.98 28.83
N GLY A 191 46.98 43.97 27.90
CA GLY A 191 47.95 44.04 26.80
C GLY A 191 47.43 44.60 25.48
N ALA A 192 47.70 45.88 25.18
CA ALA A 192 47.52 46.43 23.83
C ALA A 192 48.75 46.07 22.96
N GLY A 193 48.52 45.54 21.75
CA GLY A 193 49.61 45.20 20.81
C GLY A 193 49.14 44.64 19.46
N ALA A 194 48.19 43.71 19.46
CA ALA A 194 47.74 42.93 18.29
C ALA A 194 46.95 43.70 17.19
N GLY A 195 47.12 45.02 17.10
CA GLY A 195 46.57 45.86 16.03
C GLY A 195 47.49 45.96 14.82
N ARG A 196 48.77 46.33 15.02
CA ARG A 196 49.70 46.70 13.93
C ARG A 196 50.14 45.54 13.04
N GLU A 197 50.21 44.33 13.57
CA GLU A 197 50.60 43.14 12.79
C GLU A 197 49.53 42.78 11.75
N ARG A 198 48.24 42.97 12.11
CA ARG A 198 47.10 42.76 11.20
C ARG A 198 46.95 43.84 10.13
N GLU A 199 47.53 45.01 10.35
CA GLU A 199 47.50 46.12 9.40
C GLU A 199 48.48 45.84 8.24
N ARG A 200 49.74 45.53 8.55
CA ARG A 200 50.74 45.05 7.58
C ARG A 200 50.28 43.81 6.81
N GLU A 201 49.72 42.82 7.52
CA GLU A 201 49.19 41.61 6.90
C GLU A 201 48.05 41.86 5.89
N LEU A 202 47.45 43.06 5.86
CA LEU A 202 46.45 43.43 4.84
C LEU A 202 47.06 44.26 3.71
N GLU A 203 48.10 45.05 3.98
CA GLU A 203 48.89 45.78 2.97
C GLU A 203 49.62 44.81 2.03
N ASP A 204 50.37 43.84 2.59
CA ASP A 204 51.13 42.84 1.81
C ASP A 204 50.21 42.07 0.82
N LYS A 205 49.02 41.68 1.30
CA LYS A 205 48.00 40.93 0.53
C LYS A 205 47.26 41.79 -0.50
N LEU A 206 47.33 43.13 -0.39
CA LEU A 206 46.84 44.05 -1.41
C LEU A 206 47.84 44.15 -2.56
N GLU A 207 49.13 44.33 -2.26
CA GLU A 207 50.17 44.41 -3.28
C GLU A 207 50.32 43.11 -4.10
N GLU A 208 50.20 41.93 -3.48
CA GLU A 208 50.14 40.65 -4.20
C GLU A 208 49.03 40.62 -5.24
N ARG A 209 47.83 41.13 -4.90
CA ARG A 209 46.67 41.19 -5.80
C ARG A 209 46.86 42.18 -6.94
N GLU A 210 47.52 43.31 -6.70
CA GLU A 210 47.84 44.27 -7.77
C GLU A 210 48.89 43.70 -8.74
N ARG A 211 49.90 42.97 -8.24
CA ARG A 211 50.88 42.23 -9.06
C ARG A 211 50.20 41.16 -9.92
N GLU A 212 49.31 40.36 -9.32
CA GLU A 212 48.54 39.30 -10.01
C GLU A 212 47.66 39.88 -11.14
N ILE A 213 47.04 41.05 -10.94
CA ILE A 213 46.28 41.77 -11.97
C ILE A 213 47.18 42.34 -13.08
N GLN A 214 48.38 42.82 -12.76
CA GLN A 214 49.33 43.31 -13.77
C GLN A 214 49.90 42.17 -14.64
N GLU A 215 50.21 41.01 -14.05
CA GLU A 215 50.61 39.82 -14.82
C GLU A 215 49.51 39.33 -15.77
N LEU A 216 48.26 39.24 -15.28
CA LEU A 216 47.14 38.81 -16.12
C LEU A 216 46.83 39.78 -17.27
N ARG A 217 47.17 41.07 -17.12
CA ARG A 217 47.12 42.05 -18.22
C ARG A 217 48.28 41.87 -19.21
N ARG A 218 49.52 41.68 -18.73
CA ARG A 218 50.69 41.38 -19.60
C ARG A 218 50.50 40.09 -20.41
N ARG A 219 50.04 39.02 -19.78
CA ARG A 219 49.80 37.73 -20.45
C ARG A 219 48.65 37.74 -21.47
N ARG A 220 47.78 38.78 -21.46
CA ARG A 220 46.77 38.99 -22.51
C ARG A 220 47.32 39.77 -23.72
N ALA A 221 48.32 40.62 -23.53
CA ALA A 221 48.93 41.39 -24.63
C ALA A 221 49.87 40.54 -25.51
N GLY A 222 50.71 39.69 -24.89
CA GLY A 222 51.75 38.95 -25.63
C GLY A 222 51.23 38.02 -26.75
N TYR A 223 50.05 37.41 -26.56
CA TYR A 223 49.45 36.53 -27.58
C TYR A 223 48.92 37.26 -28.83
N GLU A 224 48.73 38.57 -28.76
CA GLU A 224 48.35 39.39 -29.92
C GLU A 224 49.61 39.96 -30.61
N ASP A 225 50.63 40.37 -29.85
CA ASP A 225 51.93 40.84 -30.39
C ASP A 225 52.72 39.74 -31.11
N ASP A 226 52.90 38.55 -30.53
CA ASP A 226 53.74 37.49 -31.14
C ASP A 226 53.19 37.03 -32.49
N ALA A 227 51.86 36.91 -32.62
CA ALA A 227 51.18 36.57 -33.87
C ALA A 227 51.25 37.71 -34.91
N LEU A 228 51.28 38.97 -34.47
CA LEU A 228 51.49 40.11 -35.35
C LEU A 228 52.95 40.16 -35.85
N ARG A 229 53.92 39.83 -34.99
CA ARG A 229 55.35 39.80 -35.32
C ARG A 229 55.67 38.75 -36.38
N GLU A 230 55.14 37.53 -36.24
CA GLU A 230 55.32 36.44 -37.22
C GLU A 230 54.61 36.71 -38.56
N ALA A 231 53.61 37.59 -38.57
CA ALA A 231 52.98 38.10 -39.80
C ALA A 231 53.75 39.29 -40.41
N GLN A 232 54.40 40.12 -39.59
CA GLN A 232 55.28 41.21 -40.05
C GLN A 232 56.57 40.69 -40.65
N GLU A 233 57.23 39.70 -40.04
CA GLU A 233 58.47 39.10 -40.56
C GLU A 233 58.24 38.48 -41.95
N ARG A 234 57.14 37.75 -42.17
CA ARG A 234 56.79 37.25 -43.52
C ARG A 234 56.37 38.31 -44.53
N ASN A 235 55.85 39.47 -44.10
CA ASN A 235 55.62 40.57 -45.03
C ASN A 235 56.94 41.27 -45.39
N ALA A 236 57.88 41.40 -44.44
CA ALA A 236 59.21 41.94 -44.72
C ALA A 236 59.99 41.06 -45.70
N GLU A 237 59.96 39.73 -45.53
CA GLU A 237 60.54 38.78 -46.50
C GLU A 237 59.94 38.95 -47.91
N LEU A 238 58.62 39.10 -48.02
CA LEU A 238 57.93 39.31 -49.31
C LEU A 238 58.12 40.73 -49.89
N GLU A 239 58.37 41.74 -49.06
CA GLU A 239 58.74 43.09 -49.51
C GLU A 239 60.20 43.12 -50.00
N GLU A 240 61.13 42.42 -49.33
CA GLU A 240 62.54 42.29 -49.73
C GLU A 240 62.67 41.48 -51.04
N ASP A 241 61.91 40.39 -51.22
CA ASP A 241 61.79 39.67 -52.50
C ASP A 241 61.23 40.57 -53.62
N LEU A 242 60.26 41.44 -53.32
CA LEU A 242 59.68 42.38 -54.28
C LEU A 242 60.62 43.54 -54.61
N GLU A 243 61.48 43.98 -53.70
CA GLU A 243 62.54 44.96 -53.98
C GLU A 243 63.69 44.33 -54.78
N ALA A 244 64.10 43.09 -54.48
CA ALA A 244 65.06 42.35 -55.28
C ALA A 244 64.57 42.12 -56.73
N ALA A 245 63.29 41.77 -56.89
CA ALA A 245 62.65 41.64 -58.20
C ALA A 245 62.54 42.98 -58.96
N ARG A 246 62.46 44.12 -58.26
CA ARG A 246 62.49 45.47 -58.88
C ARG A 246 63.89 45.87 -59.29
N ALA A 247 64.90 45.64 -58.44
CA ALA A 247 66.30 45.92 -58.76
C ALA A 247 66.76 45.17 -60.03
N LEU A 248 66.37 43.90 -60.18
CA LEU A 248 66.62 43.12 -61.40
C LEU A 248 65.90 43.66 -62.66
N ILE A 249 64.79 44.36 -62.51
CA ILE A 249 64.10 45.02 -63.63
C ILE A 249 64.74 46.38 -63.96
N GLU A 250 65.23 47.10 -62.95
CA GLU A 250 65.94 48.37 -63.09
C GLU A 250 67.31 48.17 -63.76
N GLU A 251 68.09 47.17 -63.34
CA GLU A 251 69.37 46.79 -63.98
C GLU A 251 69.19 46.36 -65.46
N ASN A 252 68.11 45.65 -65.77
CA ASN A 252 67.76 45.30 -67.16
C ASN A 252 67.27 46.50 -68.00
N ALA A 253 66.72 47.55 -67.38
CA ALA A 253 66.38 48.79 -68.09
C ALA A 253 67.66 49.59 -68.43
N ASP A 254 68.56 49.71 -67.45
CA ASP A 254 69.86 50.38 -67.57
C ASP A 254 70.73 49.78 -68.68
N GLU A 255 70.82 48.44 -68.77
CA GLU A 255 71.62 47.77 -69.80
C GLU A 255 71.03 47.92 -71.21
N ILE A 256 69.70 48.04 -71.33
CA ILE A 256 69.00 48.35 -72.59
C ILE A 256 69.24 49.81 -73.03
N GLU A 257 69.49 50.72 -72.10
CA GLU A 257 69.90 52.09 -72.43
C GLU A 257 71.38 52.16 -72.87
N ARG A 258 72.29 51.50 -72.13
CA ARG A 258 73.73 51.41 -72.51
C ARG A 258 73.96 50.78 -73.89
N MET A 259 73.18 49.75 -74.24
CA MET A 259 73.24 49.08 -75.55
C MET A 259 72.81 49.97 -76.74
N ARG A 260 72.24 51.17 -76.50
CA ARG A 260 71.86 52.12 -77.56
C ARG A 260 72.94 53.14 -77.91
N ASP A 261 73.93 53.36 -77.05
CA ASP A 261 74.91 54.46 -77.18
C ASP A 261 76.23 54.14 -77.96
N VAL A 262 76.49 52.89 -78.40
CA VAL A 262 77.88 52.40 -78.61
C VAL A 262 78.51 52.36 -80.06
N LEU A 263 77.84 52.62 -81.20
CA LEU A 263 78.22 52.00 -82.53
C LEU A 263 79.10 52.79 -83.69
N GLU A 264 80.54 52.79 -83.85
CA GLU A 264 81.56 53.23 -85.06
C GLU A 264 83.26 53.35 -85.03
N ARG A 265 84.31 52.97 -85.99
CA ARG A 265 85.97 53.09 -86.05
C ARG A 265 87.00 52.96 -87.43
N ARG A 266 88.45 53.15 -87.55
CA ARG A 266 89.52 53.29 -88.81
C ARG A 266 91.22 53.05 -88.83
N GLY A 267 92.16 53.09 -89.95
CA GLY A 267 93.79 53.04 -90.11
C GLY A 267 94.79 52.95 -91.50
N ASP A 268 96.24 52.99 -91.61
CA ASP A 268 97.35 53.21 -92.80
C ASP A 268 98.97 52.60 -92.80
N GLU A 269 100.23 52.64 -93.55
CA GLU A 269 101.14 53.01 -94.87
C GLU A 269 102.83 52.59 -95.07
N SER A 270 103.72 52.64 -96.23
CA SER A 270 105.33 52.30 -96.49
C SER A 270 106.21 52.47 -97.96
N ALA A 271 107.55 52.28 -98.56
CA ALA A 271 109.17 52.04 -98.55
C ALA A 271 110.07 52.01 -100.03
N ASN A 272 111.42 51.77 -100.56
CA ASN A 272 113.05 51.77 -100.46
C ASN A 272 114.15 51.28 -101.71
N GLU A 273 115.53 51.65 -102.03
CA GLU A 273 116.68 51.07 -103.08
C GLU A 273 118.29 51.60 -103.37
N SER A 274 119.43 50.95 -104.05
CA SER A 274 120.83 51.44 -104.78
C SER A 274 122.23 50.56 -105.27
N ILE A 275 123.23 50.85 -106.29
CA ILE A 275 124.69 50.21 -106.73
C ILE A 275 125.73 50.84 -107.94
N GLY A 276 127.02 50.62 -108.58
CA GLY A 276 128.52 49.97 -108.62
C GLY A 276 129.59 49.86 -109.97
N GLY A 277 131.04 49.76 -110.02
CA GLY A 277 132.09 49.24 -111.18
C GLY A 277 133.66 49.78 -111.65
N ARG A 278 134.75 49.04 -112.30
CA ARG A 278 136.21 49.49 -112.96
C ARG A 278 137.44 48.51 -113.65
N LYS A 279 138.52 48.86 -114.57
CA LYS A 279 139.88 48.06 -115.09
C LYS A 279 141.15 48.63 -116.09
N ARG A 280 142.42 47.99 -116.42
CA ARG A 280 143.52 48.00 -117.65
C ARG A 280 145.20 48.29 -117.69
N ARG A 281 146.20 47.70 -118.57
CA ARG A 281 147.76 48.04 -118.99
C ARG A 281 148.59 47.28 -120.23
N LEU A 282 149.90 47.61 -120.75
CA LEU A 282 150.92 46.90 -121.78
C LEU A 282 152.49 47.37 -122.07
N LYS A 283 153.51 46.68 -122.81
CA LYS A 283 154.85 47.14 -123.61
C LYS A 283 156.35 46.40 -123.67
N GLU A 284 157.39 46.88 -124.50
CA GLU A 284 158.98 46.83 -124.71
C GLU A 284 159.99 45.76 -125.49
N LEU A 285 161.36 45.99 -125.86
CA LEU A 285 162.64 45.06 -125.99
C LEU A 285 163.60 44.56 -127.23
N GLU A 286 164.03 45.25 -128.33
CA GLU A 286 164.26 44.54 -129.66
C GLU A 286 165.63 44.15 -130.35
N GLU A 287 166.87 44.58 -129.98
CA GLU A 287 168.13 44.23 -130.77
C GLU A 287 169.24 43.40 -130.08
N ASP A 288 169.60 43.59 -128.80
CA ASP A 288 170.39 42.58 -128.03
C ASP A 288 169.76 41.19 -128.16
N ASN A 289 168.43 41.23 -128.26
CA ASN A 289 167.49 40.22 -128.69
C ASN A 289 167.95 39.38 -129.90
N GLN A 290 168.90 39.78 -130.77
CA GLN A 290 169.34 38.97 -131.92
C GLN A 290 170.43 37.94 -131.61
N GLU A 291 171.43 38.27 -130.80
CA GLU A 291 172.43 37.27 -130.36
C GLU A 291 171.96 36.59 -129.07
N LEU A 292 171.16 37.28 -128.25
CA LEU A 292 170.25 36.60 -127.33
C LEU A 292 169.35 35.63 -128.09
N ARG A 293 168.70 35.97 -129.22
CA ARG A 293 167.82 35.05 -129.99
C ARG A 293 168.47 33.72 -130.33
N ALA A 294 169.79 33.55 -130.37
CA ALA A 294 170.39 32.23 -130.53
C ALA A 294 170.22 31.36 -129.26
N GLN A 295 170.74 31.81 -128.12
CA GLN A 295 170.64 31.07 -126.85
C GLN A 295 169.21 31.14 -126.24
N LEU A 296 168.47 32.18 -126.60
CA LEU A 296 167.08 32.42 -126.26
C LEU A 296 166.12 31.72 -127.22
N THR A 297 166.51 31.27 -128.42
CA THR A 297 165.67 30.28 -129.16
C THR A 297 165.81 28.90 -128.54
N GLU A 298 167.01 28.47 -128.14
CA GLU A 298 167.16 27.21 -127.40
C GLU A 298 166.45 27.23 -126.03
N GLN A 299 166.54 28.34 -125.29
CA GLN A 299 165.75 28.54 -124.06
C GLN A 299 164.25 28.75 -124.35
N ALA A 300 163.84 29.36 -125.48
CA ALA A 300 162.43 29.57 -125.81
C ALA A 300 161.76 28.33 -126.42
N GLU A 301 162.47 27.41 -127.05
CA GLU A 301 161.93 26.09 -127.39
C GLU A 301 161.68 25.25 -126.12
N LEU A 302 162.46 25.47 -125.06
CA LEU A 302 162.23 24.91 -123.72
C LEU A 302 161.19 25.70 -122.90
N ALA A 303 160.95 26.98 -123.21
CA ALA A 303 159.90 27.79 -122.59
C ALA A 303 158.54 27.52 -123.24
N ALA A 304 158.47 27.53 -124.58
CA ALA A 304 157.24 27.31 -125.35
C ALA A 304 156.57 26.00 -124.98
N ARG A 305 157.32 24.89 -124.86
CA ARG A 305 156.77 23.61 -124.39
C ARG A 305 156.17 23.70 -122.98
N ARG A 306 156.73 24.52 -122.10
CA ARG A 306 156.20 24.79 -120.74
C ARG A 306 155.12 25.87 -120.68
N GLU A 307 154.89 26.58 -121.77
CA GLU A 307 153.85 27.59 -121.89
C GLU A 307 152.60 26.93 -122.53
N GLU A 308 152.80 26.07 -123.53
CA GLU A 308 151.81 25.15 -124.12
C GLU A 308 151.25 24.17 -123.05
N GLU A 309 152.12 23.48 -122.30
CA GLU A 309 151.74 22.65 -121.11
C GLU A 309 150.95 23.43 -120.02
N LYS A 310 150.93 24.77 -120.08
CA LYS A 310 150.38 25.65 -119.03
C LYS A 310 149.14 26.42 -119.48
N GLU A 311 148.94 26.59 -120.79
CA GLU A 311 147.65 27.02 -121.36
C GLU A 311 146.65 25.86 -121.35
N ASP A 312 147.07 24.63 -121.68
CA ASP A 312 146.23 23.41 -121.53
C ASP A 312 145.69 23.26 -120.10
N LEU A 313 146.56 23.45 -119.09
CA LEU A 313 146.18 23.41 -117.67
C LEU A 313 145.36 24.63 -117.20
N ALA A 314 145.30 25.72 -117.97
CA ALA A 314 144.47 26.87 -117.64
C ALA A 314 143.02 26.66 -118.10
N ASP A 315 142.84 26.16 -119.33
CA ASP A 315 141.52 25.85 -119.89
C ASP A 315 140.82 24.72 -119.10
N GLU A 316 141.55 23.68 -118.67
CA GLU A 316 141.01 22.61 -117.82
C GLU A 316 140.50 23.14 -116.46
N ILE A 317 141.16 24.16 -115.89
CA ILE A 317 140.74 24.80 -114.63
C ILE A 317 139.45 25.61 -114.80
N ASP A 318 139.27 26.34 -115.90
CA ASP A 318 138.08 27.18 -116.11
C ASP A 318 136.83 26.37 -116.51
N VAL A 319 136.99 25.20 -117.16
CA VAL A 319 135.91 24.22 -117.33
C VAL A 319 135.43 23.69 -115.97
N LEU A 320 136.35 23.20 -115.12
CA LEU A 320 136.02 22.63 -113.81
C LEU A 320 135.36 23.63 -112.84
N ARG A 321 135.56 24.94 -113.04
CA ARG A 321 134.88 26.00 -112.26
C ARG A 321 133.40 26.11 -112.60
N LEU A 322 133.04 26.08 -113.88
CA LEU A 322 131.66 26.27 -114.34
C LEU A 322 130.75 25.09 -113.95
N GLU A 323 131.28 23.86 -114.00
CA GLU A 323 130.57 22.68 -113.50
C GLU A 323 130.26 22.79 -111.99
N LEU A 324 131.16 23.40 -111.22
CA LEU A 324 130.99 23.59 -109.77
C LEU A 324 129.85 24.56 -109.44
N GLU A 325 129.73 25.67 -110.19
CA GLU A 325 128.65 26.65 -109.98
C GLU A 325 127.27 26.07 -110.36
N GLU A 326 127.17 25.26 -111.43
CA GLU A 326 125.89 24.67 -111.83
C GLU A 326 125.41 23.59 -110.81
N VAL A 327 126.34 22.84 -110.22
CA VAL A 327 126.03 21.89 -109.13
C VAL A 327 125.59 22.60 -107.84
N GLN A 328 126.14 23.78 -107.53
CA GLN A 328 125.75 24.56 -106.35
C GLN A 328 124.30 25.05 -106.46
N ARG A 329 123.90 25.67 -107.58
CA ARG A 329 122.51 26.13 -107.77
C ARG A 329 121.48 25.00 -107.70
N ARG A 330 121.79 23.81 -108.24
CA ARG A 330 120.87 22.65 -108.10
C ARG A 330 120.66 22.29 -106.62
N ARG A 331 121.71 22.24 -105.81
CA ARG A 331 121.62 21.94 -104.37
C ARG A 331 120.84 22.97 -103.56
N GLU A 332 120.92 24.24 -103.92
CA GLU A 332 120.21 25.32 -103.22
C GLU A 332 118.70 25.22 -103.45
N ASN A 333 118.26 25.09 -104.71
CA ASN A 333 116.84 24.92 -105.05
C ASN A 333 116.24 23.66 -104.40
N GLU A 334 116.92 22.51 -104.51
CA GLU A 334 116.46 21.27 -103.89
C GLU A 334 116.32 21.38 -102.35
N ASN A 335 117.11 22.24 -101.69
CA ASN A 335 117.01 22.43 -100.24
C ASN A 335 115.83 23.32 -99.83
N ILE A 336 115.43 24.28 -100.67
CA ILE A 336 114.23 25.10 -100.45
C ILE A 336 112.98 24.24 -100.61
N GLU A 337 112.89 23.46 -101.69
CA GLU A 337 111.76 22.53 -101.92
C GLU A 337 111.62 21.50 -100.78
N ARG A 338 112.74 20.96 -100.28
CA ARG A 338 112.76 20.07 -99.10
C ARG A 338 112.34 20.75 -97.79
N SER A 339 112.50 22.07 -97.68
CA SER A 339 112.12 22.84 -96.50
C SER A 339 110.61 23.09 -96.49
N GLU A 340 110.05 23.58 -97.60
CA GLU A 340 108.62 23.86 -97.73
C GLU A 340 107.79 22.58 -97.67
N SER A 341 108.24 21.50 -98.34
CA SER A 341 107.62 20.17 -98.24
C SER A 341 107.64 19.61 -96.82
N ARG A 342 108.61 20.00 -95.97
CA ARG A 342 108.65 19.60 -94.55
C ARG A 342 107.70 20.41 -93.69
N ALA A 343 107.54 21.70 -93.97
CA ALA A 343 106.59 22.54 -93.25
C ALA A 343 105.15 22.07 -93.47
N GLN A 344 104.75 21.85 -94.73
CA GLN A 344 103.40 21.37 -95.07
C GLN A 344 103.08 20.00 -94.45
N VAL A 345 104.04 19.07 -94.41
CA VAL A 345 103.86 17.75 -93.78
C VAL A 345 103.74 17.84 -92.25
N LEU A 346 104.27 18.89 -91.61
CA LEU A 346 104.05 19.16 -90.20
C LEU A 346 102.68 19.82 -89.98
N GLU A 347 102.31 20.84 -90.75
CA GLU A 347 100.98 21.47 -90.63
C GLU A 347 99.83 20.48 -90.91
N GLU A 348 99.96 19.63 -91.94
CA GLU A 348 99.02 18.53 -92.18
C GLU A 348 99.00 17.51 -91.04
N ARG A 349 100.13 17.27 -90.36
CA ARG A 349 100.17 16.38 -89.20
C ARG A 349 99.47 17.01 -88.02
N ASP A 350 99.79 18.26 -87.67
CA ASP A 350 99.25 18.94 -86.50
C ASP A 350 97.72 19.11 -86.64
N GLN A 351 97.22 19.34 -87.86
CA GLN A 351 95.78 19.33 -88.17
C GLN A 351 95.15 17.92 -88.01
N ARG A 352 95.84 16.85 -88.40
CA ARG A 352 95.37 15.47 -88.16
C ARG A 352 95.40 15.11 -86.68
N GLU A 353 96.43 15.52 -85.95
CA GLU A 353 96.59 15.29 -84.50
C GLU A 353 95.48 16.02 -83.74
N ALA A 354 95.15 17.26 -84.10
CA ALA A 354 93.99 17.99 -83.58
C ALA A 354 92.64 17.31 -83.90
N VAL A 355 92.43 16.82 -85.13
CA VAL A 355 91.20 16.09 -85.51
C VAL A 355 91.12 14.72 -84.85
N GLU A 356 92.24 14.05 -84.59
CA GLU A 356 92.27 12.81 -83.83
C GLU A 356 91.97 13.06 -82.34
N ASP A 357 92.45 14.16 -81.74
CA ASP A 357 92.10 14.56 -80.37
C ASP A 357 90.66 15.06 -80.24
N GLU A 358 90.12 15.80 -81.22
CA GLU A 358 88.68 16.10 -81.28
C GLU A 358 87.87 14.80 -81.37
N MET A 359 88.27 13.84 -82.23
CA MET A 359 87.61 12.55 -82.33
C MET A 359 87.77 11.71 -81.04
N ASN A 360 88.88 11.81 -80.33
CA ASN A 360 89.09 11.15 -79.03
C ASN A 360 88.22 11.77 -77.94
N THR A 361 88.22 13.10 -77.78
CA THR A 361 87.33 13.74 -76.79
C THR A 361 85.85 13.55 -77.14
N MET A 362 85.48 13.39 -78.41
CA MET A 362 84.12 13.03 -78.82
C MET A 362 83.80 11.55 -78.57
N ARG A 363 84.77 10.63 -78.66
CA ARG A 363 84.64 9.24 -78.18
C ARG A 363 84.46 9.18 -76.66
N ASP A 364 85.22 9.96 -75.91
CA ASP A 364 85.13 10.03 -74.45
C ASP A 364 83.80 10.65 -73.99
N LYS A 365 83.34 11.72 -74.64
CA LYS A 365 81.99 12.27 -74.43
C LYS A 365 80.90 11.26 -74.78
N LEU A 366 81.04 10.52 -75.88
CA LEU A 366 80.10 9.46 -76.26
C LEU A 366 80.09 8.32 -75.24
N ALA A 367 81.26 7.89 -74.75
CA ALA A 367 81.39 6.87 -73.71
C ALA A 367 80.79 7.35 -72.37
N ALA A 368 81.03 8.60 -71.98
CA ALA A 368 80.44 9.21 -70.79
C ALA A 368 78.91 9.30 -70.89
N LEU A 369 78.37 9.72 -72.05
CA LEU A 369 76.93 9.76 -72.29
C LEU A 369 76.30 8.36 -72.35
N LEU A 370 77.00 7.34 -72.86
CA LEU A 370 76.55 5.95 -72.82
C LEU A 370 76.58 5.38 -71.39
N ILE A 371 77.57 5.75 -70.57
CA ILE A 371 77.64 5.37 -69.16
C ILE A 371 76.54 6.08 -68.35
N GLU A 372 76.28 7.37 -68.59
CA GLU A 372 75.18 8.07 -67.94
C GLU A 372 73.83 7.50 -68.40
N LEU A 373 73.63 7.23 -69.70
CA LEU A 373 72.43 6.58 -70.21
C LEU A 373 72.21 5.22 -69.52
N GLN A 374 73.22 4.36 -69.47
CA GLN A 374 73.15 3.09 -68.76
C GLN A 374 72.84 3.29 -67.27
N GLN A 375 73.41 4.30 -66.61
CA GLN A 375 73.09 4.62 -65.21
C GLN A 375 71.65 5.10 -65.02
N ARG A 376 71.09 5.90 -65.94
CA ARG A 376 69.67 6.31 -65.92
C ARG A 376 68.72 5.15 -66.25
N GLU A 377 69.11 4.25 -67.14
CA GLU A 377 68.38 3.02 -67.46
C GLU A 377 68.38 2.08 -66.23
N ASP A 378 69.54 1.80 -65.65
CA ASP A 378 69.73 1.10 -64.38
C ASP A 378 68.90 1.72 -63.22
N GLU A 379 68.83 3.06 -63.13
CA GLU A 379 68.00 3.75 -62.15
C GLU A 379 66.50 3.63 -62.44
N ASN A 380 66.09 3.69 -63.70
CA ASN A 380 64.70 3.50 -64.11
C ASN A 380 64.26 2.06 -63.88
N ASP A 381 65.13 1.07 -64.09
CA ASP A 381 64.87 -0.33 -63.78
C ASP A 381 64.72 -0.54 -62.27
N ARG A 382 65.59 0.06 -61.44
CA ARG A 382 65.44 0.04 -59.96
C ARG A 382 64.15 0.69 -59.50
N LYS A 383 63.81 1.87 -60.03
CA LYS A 383 62.57 2.60 -59.71
C LYS A 383 61.33 1.84 -60.21
N SER A 384 61.41 1.16 -61.35
CA SER A 384 60.33 0.32 -61.87
C SER A 384 60.13 -0.93 -61.00
N GLN A 385 61.21 -1.58 -60.56
CA GLN A 385 61.14 -2.68 -59.58
C GLN A 385 60.58 -2.21 -58.23
N GLU A 386 60.96 -1.03 -57.75
CA GLU A 386 60.40 -0.44 -56.53
C GLU A 386 58.90 -0.17 -56.69
N ILE A 387 58.48 0.45 -57.81
CA ILE A 387 57.06 0.65 -58.16
C ILE A 387 56.32 -0.69 -58.23
N ASP A 388 56.86 -1.72 -58.89
CA ASP A 388 56.24 -3.05 -58.97
C ASP A 388 56.11 -3.71 -57.59
N THR A 389 57.08 -3.53 -56.69
CA THR A 389 56.96 -4.02 -55.30
C THR A 389 55.89 -3.26 -54.52
N LEU A 390 55.82 -1.93 -54.64
CA LEU A 390 54.81 -1.09 -53.98
C LEU A 390 53.41 -1.33 -54.54
N VAL A 391 53.26 -1.55 -55.84
CA VAL A 391 52.01 -1.95 -56.50
C VAL A 391 51.60 -3.36 -56.06
N GLY A 392 52.54 -4.30 -56.00
CA GLY A 392 52.29 -5.64 -55.49
C GLY A 392 51.92 -5.67 -54.00
N GLU A 393 52.40 -4.69 -53.21
CA GLU A 393 52.02 -4.49 -51.81
C GLU A 393 50.64 -3.83 -51.68
N HIS A 394 50.34 -2.80 -52.46
CA HIS A 394 48.99 -2.21 -52.52
C HIS A 394 47.95 -3.25 -52.95
N GLN A 395 48.25 -4.09 -53.95
CA GLN A 395 47.37 -5.19 -54.36
C GLN A 395 47.14 -6.20 -53.22
N ARG A 396 48.19 -6.54 -52.45
CA ARG A 396 48.06 -7.40 -51.26
C ARG A 396 47.20 -6.75 -50.16
N ILE A 397 47.39 -5.45 -49.89
CA ILE A 397 46.61 -4.69 -48.90
C ILE A 397 45.14 -4.60 -49.33
N VAL A 398 44.87 -4.26 -50.60
CA VAL A 398 43.51 -4.20 -51.15
C VAL A 398 42.83 -5.58 -51.10
N MET A 399 43.54 -6.67 -51.44
CA MET A 399 42.99 -8.02 -51.29
C MET A 399 42.64 -8.37 -49.84
N VAL A 400 43.48 -8.01 -48.87
CA VAL A 400 43.19 -8.24 -47.44
C VAL A 400 41.99 -7.42 -46.99
N VAL A 401 41.92 -6.13 -47.34
CA VAL A 401 40.77 -5.27 -47.01
C VAL A 401 39.49 -5.77 -47.70
N GLU A 402 39.57 -6.30 -48.92
CA GLU A 402 38.43 -6.94 -49.58
C GLU A 402 38.01 -8.26 -48.91
N GLU A 403 38.94 -9.11 -48.46
CA GLU A 403 38.61 -10.32 -47.69
C GLU A 403 38.00 -9.96 -46.32
N GLU A 404 38.52 -8.94 -45.64
CA GLU A 404 38.00 -8.43 -44.36
C GLU A 404 36.60 -7.82 -44.54
N TRP A 405 36.37 -6.96 -45.52
CA TRP A 405 35.04 -6.41 -45.83
C TRP A 405 34.04 -7.48 -46.27
N ARG A 406 34.48 -8.51 -47.01
CA ARG A 406 33.61 -9.66 -47.32
C ARG A 406 33.26 -10.43 -46.05
N GLY A 407 34.23 -10.65 -45.16
CA GLY A 407 34.01 -11.25 -43.84
C GLY A 407 33.00 -10.46 -43.00
N GLU A 408 33.18 -9.16 -42.83
CA GLU A 408 32.26 -8.31 -42.08
C GLU A 408 30.85 -8.25 -42.70
N VAL A 409 30.75 -8.24 -44.04
CA VAL A 409 29.46 -8.30 -44.75
C VAL A 409 28.79 -9.67 -44.64
N GLU A 410 29.55 -10.76 -44.58
CA GLU A 410 29.02 -12.12 -44.34
C GLU A 410 28.61 -12.30 -42.88
N GLU A 411 29.40 -11.84 -41.91
CA GLU A 411 29.02 -11.78 -40.50
C GLU A 411 27.73 -10.96 -40.32
N ALA A 412 27.66 -9.75 -40.88
CA ALA A 412 26.47 -8.90 -40.83
C ALA A 412 25.25 -9.56 -41.48
N ARG A 413 25.43 -10.29 -42.60
CA ARG A 413 24.34 -11.09 -43.20
C ARG A 413 23.87 -12.20 -42.27
N THR A 414 24.77 -12.98 -41.68
CA THR A 414 24.36 -14.04 -40.73
C THR A 414 23.67 -13.49 -39.49
N GLN A 415 24.06 -12.31 -38.99
CA GLN A 415 23.37 -11.61 -37.91
C GLN A 415 21.96 -11.15 -38.35
N VAL A 416 21.84 -10.60 -39.56
CA VAL A 416 20.54 -10.19 -40.14
C VAL A 416 19.62 -11.40 -40.35
N ASP A 417 20.15 -12.54 -40.79
CA ASP A 417 19.38 -13.77 -40.99
C ASP A 417 18.97 -14.40 -39.65
N GLN A 418 19.86 -14.45 -38.65
CA GLN A 418 19.49 -14.82 -37.27
C GLN A 418 18.40 -13.91 -36.69
N LEU A 419 18.43 -12.61 -36.97
CA LEU A 419 17.38 -11.68 -36.55
C LEU A 419 16.05 -11.89 -37.29
N LYS A 420 16.07 -12.36 -38.55
CA LYS A 420 14.85 -12.79 -39.27
C LYS A 420 14.28 -14.07 -38.69
N ASP A 421 15.12 -15.06 -38.38
CA ASP A 421 14.68 -16.32 -37.77
C ASP A 421 14.06 -16.06 -36.40
N ILE A 422 14.70 -15.25 -35.55
CA ILE A 422 14.14 -14.80 -34.27
C ILE A 422 12.84 -14.01 -34.47
N LEU A 423 12.74 -13.14 -35.48
CA LEU A 423 11.49 -12.44 -35.80
C LEU A 423 10.38 -13.40 -36.24
N ALA A 424 10.70 -14.44 -37.03
CA ALA A 424 9.76 -15.46 -37.47
C ALA A 424 9.25 -16.29 -36.29
N ASP A 425 10.13 -16.69 -35.37
CA ASP A 425 9.78 -17.37 -34.11
C ASP A 425 8.90 -16.47 -33.22
N ARG A 426 9.19 -15.16 -33.14
CA ARG A 426 8.32 -14.23 -32.41
C ARG A 426 6.99 -13.97 -33.11
N GLU A 427 6.95 -14.06 -34.43
CA GLU A 427 5.71 -14.00 -35.19
C GLU A 427 4.84 -15.25 -35.01
N THR A 428 5.43 -16.45 -34.88
CA THR A 428 4.68 -17.68 -34.56
C THR A 428 4.25 -17.69 -33.10
N GLU A 429 5.12 -17.42 -32.12
CA GLU A 429 4.73 -17.21 -30.71
C GLU A 429 3.56 -16.22 -30.60
N SER A 430 3.60 -15.12 -31.35
CA SER A 430 2.55 -14.11 -31.36
C SER A 430 1.27 -14.55 -32.08
N LYS A 431 1.32 -15.49 -33.03
CA LYS A 431 0.15 -16.10 -33.67
C LYS A 431 -0.49 -17.10 -32.69
N ASP A 432 0.30 -18.01 -32.13
CA ASP A 432 -0.12 -19.01 -31.15
C ASP A 432 -0.76 -18.35 -29.91
N LEU A 433 -0.18 -17.26 -29.40
CA LEU A 433 -0.76 -16.48 -28.31
C LEU A 433 -2.09 -15.80 -28.69
N ARG A 434 -2.26 -15.38 -29.96
CA ARG A 434 -3.54 -14.82 -30.45
C ARG A 434 -4.59 -15.92 -30.64
N GLU A 435 -4.20 -17.10 -31.09
CA GLU A 435 -5.11 -18.26 -31.17
C GLU A 435 -5.54 -18.70 -29.76
N HIS A 436 -4.62 -18.77 -28.79
CA HIS A 436 -4.98 -19.03 -27.39
C HIS A 436 -5.84 -17.93 -26.74
N ILE A 437 -5.67 -16.66 -27.12
CA ILE A 437 -6.60 -15.60 -26.68
C ILE A 437 -7.99 -15.82 -27.30
N ASN A 438 -8.07 -16.11 -28.61
CA ASN A 438 -9.34 -16.42 -29.27
C ASN A 438 -10.04 -17.64 -28.66
N ASP A 439 -9.30 -18.70 -28.30
CA ASP A 439 -9.81 -19.90 -27.63
C ASP A 439 -10.36 -19.57 -26.23
N LEU A 440 -9.66 -18.72 -25.47
CA LEU A 440 -10.09 -18.27 -24.14
C LEU A 440 -11.29 -17.31 -24.21
N GLU A 441 -11.35 -16.43 -25.21
CA GLU A 441 -12.50 -15.58 -25.48
C GLU A 441 -13.71 -16.42 -25.93
N ALA A 442 -13.51 -17.39 -26.81
CA ALA A 442 -14.54 -18.35 -27.20
C ALA A 442 -15.06 -19.13 -25.98
N ALA A 443 -14.18 -19.73 -25.18
CA ALA A 443 -14.55 -20.46 -23.96
C ALA A 443 -15.24 -19.55 -22.91
N SER A 444 -14.84 -18.28 -22.83
CA SER A 444 -15.49 -17.27 -21.97
C SER A 444 -16.90 -16.95 -22.46
N ASN A 445 -17.08 -16.71 -23.77
CA ASN A 445 -18.40 -16.48 -24.37
C ASN A 445 -19.31 -17.71 -24.21
N ASP A 446 -18.75 -18.90 -24.40
CA ASP A 446 -19.43 -20.18 -24.19
C ASP A 446 -19.85 -20.38 -22.72
N LEU A 447 -19.10 -19.80 -21.76
CA LEU A 447 -19.45 -19.79 -20.34
C LEU A 447 -20.50 -18.71 -20.01
N HIS A 448 -20.41 -17.51 -20.61
CA HIS A 448 -21.42 -16.46 -20.49
C HIS A 448 -22.78 -16.94 -21.00
N ALA A 449 -22.85 -17.57 -22.17
CA ALA A 449 -24.10 -18.15 -22.69
C ALA A 449 -24.70 -19.23 -21.76
N LYS A 450 -23.85 -19.99 -21.03
CA LYS A 450 -24.30 -20.93 -20.00
C LYS A 450 -24.81 -20.22 -18.74
N PHE A 451 -24.19 -19.11 -18.34
CA PHE A 451 -24.70 -18.26 -17.25
C PHE A 451 -26.01 -17.56 -17.62
N GLU A 452 -26.14 -17.00 -18.81
CA GLU A 452 -27.38 -16.40 -19.33
C GLU A 452 -28.50 -17.45 -19.38
N SER A 453 -28.23 -18.66 -19.89
CA SER A 453 -29.20 -19.76 -19.87
C SER A 453 -29.57 -20.23 -18.46
N ALA A 454 -28.66 -20.13 -17.48
CA ALA A 454 -28.95 -20.46 -16.08
C ALA A 454 -29.71 -19.35 -15.36
N LEU A 455 -29.43 -18.08 -15.68
CA LEU A 455 -30.17 -16.92 -15.20
C LEU A 455 -31.60 -16.95 -15.73
N ALA A 456 -31.81 -17.14 -17.03
CA ALA A 456 -33.15 -17.29 -17.62
C ALA A 456 -33.94 -18.46 -17.01
N HIS A 457 -33.27 -19.57 -16.66
CA HIS A 457 -33.92 -20.67 -15.94
C HIS A 457 -34.27 -20.29 -14.49
N LEU A 458 -33.43 -19.52 -13.79
CA LEU A 458 -33.70 -19.03 -12.44
C LEU A 458 -34.76 -17.93 -12.39
N GLU A 459 -34.82 -17.08 -13.42
CA GLU A 459 -35.86 -16.06 -13.64
C GLU A 459 -37.20 -16.73 -13.91
N GLN A 460 -37.25 -17.70 -14.83
CA GLN A 460 -38.47 -18.48 -15.05
C GLN A 460 -38.84 -19.33 -13.82
N GLU A 461 -37.86 -19.84 -13.05
CA GLU A 461 -38.12 -20.46 -11.75
C GLU A 461 -38.62 -19.48 -10.68
N ALA A 462 -38.37 -18.17 -10.81
CA ALA A 462 -38.92 -17.14 -9.93
C ALA A 462 -40.35 -16.79 -10.37
N GLU A 463 -40.58 -16.54 -11.66
CA GLU A 463 -41.92 -16.32 -12.24
C GLU A 463 -42.89 -17.46 -11.86
N ASN A 464 -42.49 -18.73 -12.02
CA ASN A 464 -43.32 -19.88 -11.59
C ASN A 464 -43.60 -19.89 -10.08
N LYS A 465 -42.68 -19.39 -9.23
CA LYS A 465 -42.89 -19.31 -7.77
C LYS A 465 -43.75 -18.11 -7.38
N ASP A 466 -43.66 -17.01 -8.11
CA ASP A 466 -44.54 -15.85 -7.93
C ASP A 466 -45.97 -16.19 -8.41
N ASP A 467 -46.13 -16.95 -9.50
CA ASP A 467 -47.40 -17.57 -9.89
C ASP A 467 -47.94 -18.51 -8.80
N GLU A 468 -47.11 -19.39 -8.22
CA GLU A 468 -47.51 -20.24 -7.08
C GLU A 468 -47.91 -19.41 -5.85
N LEU A 469 -47.21 -18.30 -5.56
CA LEU A 469 -47.53 -17.39 -4.47
C LEU A 469 -48.83 -16.60 -4.72
N GLU A 470 -49.09 -16.12 -5.95
CA GLU A 470 -50.38 -15.50 -6.30
C GLU A 470 -51.52 -16.50 -6.17
N ASN A 471 -51.34 -17.75 -6.63
CA ASN A 471 -52.35 -18.80 -6.46
C ASN A 471 -52.59 -19.13 -4.98
N LEU A 472 -51.53 -19.25 -4.17
CA LEU A 472 -51.64 -19.47 -2.73
C LEU A 472 -52.31 -18.28 -2.02
N GLN A 473 -51.96 -17.04 -2.38
CA GLN A 473 -52.59 -15.84 -1.85
C GLN A 473 -54.08 -15.80 -2.21
N GLN A 474 -54.43 -16.07 -3.48
CA GLN A 474 -55.83 -16.22 -3.90
C GLN A 474 -56.59 -17.35 -3.19
N THR A 475 -55.92 -18.40 -2.68
CA THR A 475 -56.58 -19.39 -1.80
C THR A 475 -56.68 -18.92 -0.35
N ASN A 476 -55.72 -18.14 0.13
CA ASN A 476 -55.73 -17.54 1.46
C ASN A 476 -56.83 -16.46 1.55
N ASP A 477 -56.97 -15.61 0.54
CA ASP A 477 -58.05 -14.62 0.43
C ASP A 477 -59.43 -15.30 0.46
N LYS A 478 -59.62 -16.41 -0.29
CA LYS A 478 -60.86 -17.21 -0.26
C LYS A 478 -61.11 -17.89 1.09
N LEU A 479 -60.06 -18.34 1.78
CA LEU A 479 -60.16 -18.85 3.15
C LEU A 479 -60.47 -17.73 4.15
N GLY A 480 -59.97 -16.51 3.92
CA GLY A 480 -60.31 -15.31 4.66
C GLY A 480 -61.77 -14.90 4.47
N GLU A 481 -62.28 -14.90 3.23
CA GLU A 481 -63.70 -14.72 2.93
C GLU A 481 -64.58 -15.76 3.63
N GLN A 482 -64.15 -17.03 3.65
CA GLN A 482 -64.85 -18.10 4.38
C GLN A 482 -64.78 -17.93 5.90
N LEU A 483 -63.66 -17.46 6.45
CA LEU A 483 -63.55 -17.13 7.87
C LEU A 483 -64.45 -15.96 8.23
N CYS A 484 -64.46 -14.87 7.45
CA CYS A 484 -65.36 -13.74 7.67
C CYS A 484 -66.84 -14.17 7.57
N GLN A 485 -67.20 -15.09 6.65
CA GLN A 485 -68.55 -15.66 6.57
C GLN A 485 -68.90 -16.49 7.82
N LEU A 486 -67.97 -17.29 8.34
CA LEU A 486 -68.15 -18.07 9.57
C LEU A 486 -68.15 -17.19 10.84
N GLU A 487 -67.45 -16.06 10.83
CA GLU A 487 -67.48 -15.04 11.89
C GLU A 487 -68.82 -14.28 11.88
N ASP A 488 -69.30 -13.87 10.70
CA ASP A 488 -70.64 -13.34 10.45
C ASP A 488 -71.74 -14.31 10.94
N GLU A 489 -71.62 -15.61 10.65
CA GLU A 489 -72.55 -16.65 11.10
C GLU A 489 -72.44 -16.88 12.62
N MET A 490 -71.22 -16.87 13.19
CA MET A 490 -70.99 -16.92 14.63
C MET A 490 -71.63 -15.74 15.35
N ASP A 491 -71.53 -14.52 14.82
CA ASP A 491 -72.08 -13.32 15.43
C ASP A 491 -73.61 -13.28 15.31
N ARG A 492 -74.19 -13.70 14.17
CA ARG A 492 -75.64 -13.94 14.06
C ARG A 492 -76.14 -14.97 15.07
N MET A 493 -75.41 -16.07 15.25
CA MET A 493 -75.75 -17.11 16.23
C MET A 493 -75.58 -16.62 17.69
N LYS A 494 -74.65 -15.70 17.97
CA LYS A 494 -74.57 -14.99 19.27
C LYS A 494 -75.76 -14.08 19.47
N GLU A 495 -76.11 -13.25 18.49
CA GLU A 495 -77.30 -12.39 18.56
C GLU A 495 -78.59 -13.20 18.72
N ASP A 496 -78.73 -14.34 18.04
CA ASP A 496 -79.86 -15.26 18.20
C ASP A 496 -79.90 -15.84 19.62
N TYR A 497 -78.73 -16.21 20.18
CA TYR A 497 -78.62 -16.73 21.53
C TYR A 497 -78.86 -15.65 22.61
N GLU A 498 -78.40 -14.42 22.41
CA GLU A 498 -78.65 -13.28 23.29
C GLU A 498 -80.12 -12.86 23.23
N ARG A 499 -80.73 -12.79 22.04
CA ARG A 499 -82.17 -12.55 21.88
C ARG A 499 -83.00 -13.65 22.56
N ALA A 500 -82.65 -14.92 22.39
CA ALA A 500 -83.31 -16.02 23.09
C ALA A 500 -83.13 -15.95 24.62
N ARG A 501 -81.94 -15.54 25.10
CA ARG A 501 -81.65 -15.33 26.52
C ARG A 501 -82.45 -14.18 27.12
N ASP A 502 -82.62 -13.09 26.38
CA ASP A 502 -83.41 -11.93 26.79
C ASP A 502 -84.92 -12.23 26.72
N GLU A 503 -85.37 -13.04 25.76
CA GLU A 503 -86.74 -13.58 25.74
C GLU A 503 -86.99 -14.48 26.96
N GLU A 504 -86.09 -15.43 27.26
CA GLU A 504 -86.19 -16.24 28.49
C GLU A 504 -86.12 -15.37 29.77
N ALA A 505 -85.33 -14.29 29.79
CA ALA A 505 -85.25 -13.37 30.92
C ALA A 505 -86.57 -12.60 31.10
N ALA A 506 -87.14 -12.08 30.02
CA ALA A 506 -88.45 -11.45 30.04
C ALA A 506 -89.57 -12.45 30.38
N GLU A 507 -89.45 -13.73 30.04
CA GLU A 507 -90.36 -14.78 30.54
C GLU A 507 -90.16 -15.09 32.02
N ARG A 508 -88.93 -15.12 32.52
CA ARG A 508 -88.65 -15.24 33.97
C ARG A 508 -89.23 -14.06 34.73
N GLU A 509 -89.05 -12.83 34.27
CA GLU A 509 -89.67 -11.63 34.89
C GLU A 509 -91.21 -11.70 34.87
N LYS A 510 -91.83 -12.13 33.76
CA LYS A 510 -93.29 -12.34 33.70
C LYS A 510 -93.75 -13.42 34.69
N LEU A 511 -93.01 -14.53 34.80
CA LEU A 511 -93.30 -15.62 35.73
C LEU A 511 -93.09 -15.20 37.19
N GLU A 512 -92.07 -14.40 37.48
CA GLU A 512 -91.85 -13.83 38.81
C GLU A 512 -92.93 -12.80 39.17
N ALA A 513 -93.34 -11.93 38.25
CA ALA A 513 -94.46 -11.01 38.44
C ALA A 513 -95.80 -11.73 38.66
N VAL A 514 -96.05 -12.84 37.94
CA VAL A 514 -97.19 -13.72 38.22
C VAL A 514 -97.03 -14.42 39.57
N GLN A 515 -95.82 -14.83 39.96
CA GLN A 515 -95.57 -15.47 41.24
C GLN A 515 -95.74 -14.48 42.43
N THR A 516 -95.33 -13.21 42.29
CA THR A 516 -95.57 -12.17 43.31
C THR A 516 -97.05 -11.84 43.39
N ALA A 517 -97.74 -11.63 42.25
CA ALA A 517 -99.18 -11.41 42.25
C ALA A 517 -99.96 -12.59 42.87
N LEU A 518 -99.52 -13.84 42.66
CA LEU A 518 -100.09 -15.02 43.32
C LEU A 518 -99.74 -15.10 44.82
N LYS A 519 -98.53 -14.69 45.23
CA LYS A 519 -98.14 -14.59 46.65
C LYS A 519 -98.97 -13.54 47.38
N GLU A 520 -99.18 -12.39 46.75
CA GLU A 520 -100.08 -11.33 47.22
C GLU A 520 -101.53 -11.84 47.29
N LYS A 521 -102.03 -12.50 46.25
CA LYS A 521 -103.37 -13.13 46.28
C LYS A 521 -103.52 -14.16 47.41
N ILE A 522 -102.46 -14.89 47.73
CA ILE A 522 -102.43 -15.86 48.84
C ILE A 522 -102.30 -15.15 50.20
N ALA A 523 -101.70 -13.96 50.27
CA ALA A 523 -101.72 -13.11 51.46
C ALA A 523 -103.12 -12.50 51.66
N ASP A 524 -103.71 -11.86 50.64
CA ASP A 524 -105.09 -11.35 50.64
C ASP A 524 -106.07 -12.42 51.16
N LEU A 525 -106.01 -13.64 50.60
CA LEU A 525 -106.91 -14.74 50.96
C LEU A 525 -106.62 -15.32 52.36
N LYS A 526 -105.40 -15.18 52.89
CA LYS A 526 -105.07 -15.52 54.28
C LYS A 526 -105.58 -14.46 55.24
N ASP A 527 -105.47 -13.18 54.88
CA ASP A 527 -105.93 -12.08 55.71
C ASP A 527 -107.47 -11.99 55.70
N GLU A 528 -108.13 -12.25 54.56
CA GLU A 528 -109.58 -12.49 54.51
C GLU A 528 -110.00 -13.70 55.36
N LEU A 529 -109.25 -14.80 55.32
CA LEU A 529 -109.54 -15.98 56.13
C LEU A 529 -109.32 -15.71 57.62
N GLN A 530 -108.25 -15.00 57.99
CA GLN A 530 -107.98 -14.62 59.37
C GLN A 530 -109.04 -13.64 59.89
N GLN A 531 -109.42 -12.62 59.10
CA GLN A 531 -110.53 -11.72 59.44
C GLN A 531 -111.85 -12.49 59.62
N ARG A 532 -112.13 -13.51 58.79
CA ARG A 532 -113.29 -14.39 58.97
C ARG A 532 -113.19 -15.27 60.21
N ILE A 533 -111.99 -15.73 60.58
CA ILE A 533 -111.75 -16.46 61.83
C ILE A 533 -111.96 -15.52 63.02
N ASP A 534 -111.37 -14.33 63.01
CA ASP A 534 -111.50 -13.33 64.08
C ASP A 534 -112.95 -12.87 64.27
N LEU A 535 -113.70 -12.69 63.16
CA LEU A 535 -115.15 -12.42 63.18
C LEU A 535 -115.98 -13.61 63.69
N TYR A 536 -115.61 -14.83 63.32
CA TYR A 536 -116.26 -16.04 63.86
C TYR A 536 -115.99 -16.18 65.36
N ASP A 537 -114.77 -15.87 65.79
CA ASP A 537 -114.34 -15.86 67.18
C ASP A 537 -115.01 -14.74 67.98
N SER A 538 -115.22 -13.56 67.41
CA SER A 538 -115.97 -12.48 68.06
C SER A 538 -117.45 -12.83 68.18
N LEU A 539 -118.08 -13.32 67.10
CA LEU A 539 -119.46 -13.81 67.12
C LEU A 539 -119.63 -14.98 68.10
N SER A 540 -118.63 -15.87 68.21
CA SER A 540 -118.61 -16.94 69.19
C SER A 540 -118.56 -16.38 70.62
N LYS A 541 -117.66 -15.41 70.90
CA LYS A 541 -117.57 -14.73 72.20
C LYS A 541 -118.86 -13.99 72.56
N ASP A 542 -119.47 -13.30 71.60
CA ASP A 542 -120.77 -12.64 71.78
C ASP A 542 -121.89 -13.66 72.07
N VAL A 543 -121.92 -14.80 71.36
CA VAL A 543 -122.88 -15.89 71.64
C VAL A 543 -122.66 -16.51 73.02
N HIS A 544 -121.42 -16.65 73.49
CA HIS A 544 -121.15 -17.11 74.86
C HIS A 544 -121.59 -16.05 75.88
N ALA A 545 -121.23 -14.78 75.71
CA ALA A 545 -121.69 -13.69 76.57
C ALA A 545 -123.22 -13.48 76.52
N HIS A 546 -123.90 -13.86 75.44
CA HIS A 546 -125.36 -13.91 75.39
C HIS A 546 -125.96 -15.12 76.10
N ARG A 547 -125.27 -16.27 76.13
CA ARG A 547 -125.66 -17.43 76.96
C ARG A 547 -125.44 -17.15 78.44
N GLU A 548 -124.28 -16.62 78.83
CA GLU A 548 -123.97 -16.22 80.21
C GLU A 548 -125.04 -15.25 80.73
N ARG A 549 -125.39 -14.20 79.96
CA ARG A 549 -126.49 -13.29 80.32
C ARG A 549 -127.87 -13.96 80.33
N GLN A 550 -128.12 -14.99 79.51
CA GLN A 550 -129.37 -15.76 79.55
C GLN A 550 -129.43 -16.68 80.78
N GLU A 551 -128.29 -17.22 81.22
CA GLU A 551 -128.16 -18.03 82.43
C GLU A 551 -128.25 -17.15 83.70
N GLU A 552 -127.65 -15.95 83.70
CA GLU A 552 -127.85 -14.91 84.72
C GLU A 552 -129.32 -14.48 84.81
N LEU A 553 -129.98 -14.22 83.66
CA LEU A 553 -131.41 -13.90 83.60
C LEU A 553 -132.28 -15.07 84.06
N ALA A 554 -131.92 -16.32 83.74
CA ALA A 554 -132.63 -17.50 84.20
C ALA A 554 -132.51 -17.66 85.71
N ALA A 555 -131.30 -17.55 86.27
CA ALA A 555 -131.06 -17.59 87.72
C ALA A 555 -131.81 -16.46 88.44
N HIS A 556 -131.77 -15.23 87.93
CA HIS A 556 -132.54 -14.11 88.48
C HIS A 556 -134.06 -14.34 88.36
N VAL A 557 -134.56 -15.02 87.32
CA VAL A 557 -135.97 -15.40 87.22
C VAL A 557 -136.32 -16.52 88.21
N GLU A 558 -135.44 -17.49 88.44
CA GLU A 558 -135.63 -18.53 89.46
C GLU A 558 -135.64 -17.93 90.88
N ASP A 559 -134.73 -17.01 91.19
CA ASP A 559 -134.72 -16.26 92.45
C ASP A 559 -135.99 -15.41 92.61
N LEU A 560 -136.40 -14.66 91.59
CA LEU A 560 -137.62 -13.84 91.64
C LEU A 560 -138.90 -14.70 91.75
N VAL A 561 -138.92 -15.89 91.14
CA VAL A 561 -139.98 -16.90 91.34
C VAL A 561 -139.94 -17.45 92.77
N GLY A 562 -138.76 -17.70 93.34
CA GLY A 562 -138.58 -18.08 94.73
C GLY A 562 -139.06 -17.00 95.71
N GLU A 563 -138.77 -15.72 95.44
CA GLU A 563 -139.29 -14.58 96.19
C GLU A 563 -140.80 -14.44 96.05
N LEU A 564 -141.36 -14.55 94.85
CA LEU A 564 -142.81 -14.56 94.63
C LEU A 564 -143.51 -15.75 95.30
N GLN A 565 -142.86 -16.91 95.42
CA GLN A 565 -143.37 -18.04 96.19
C GLN A 565 -143.36 -17.76 97.70
N ARG A 566 -142.26 -17.19 98.23
CA ARG A 566 -142.16 -16.75 99.64
C ARG A 566 -143.17 -15.65 99.98
N GLU A 567 -143.39 -14.69 99.08
CA GLU A 567 -144.43 -13.66 99.21
C GLU A 567 -145.84 -14.25 99.14
N ARG A 568 -146.08 -15.29 98.33
CA ARG A 568 -147.38 -15.97 98.26
C ARG A 568 -147.68 -16.73 99.54
N THR A 569 -146.75 -17.56 100.04
CA THR A 569 -146.97 -18.27 101.31
C THR A 569 -147.10 -17.32 102.50
N ALA A 570 -146.36 -16.20 102.51
CA ALA A 570 -146.55 -15.14 103.49
C ALA A 570 -147.94 -14.48 103.40
N ARG A 571 -148.46 -14.21 102.19
CA ARG A 571 -149.83 -13.69 102.01
C ARG A 571 -150.91 -14.71 102.36
N GLU A 572 -150.71 -15.99 102.07
CA GLU A 572 -151.64 -17.07 102.43
C GLU A 572 -151.71 -17.26 103.95
N GLN A 573 -150.57 -17.17 104.65
CA GLN A 573 -150.52 -17.13 106.12
C GLN A 573 -151.24 -15.90 106.67
N LEU A 574 -150.94 -14.70 106.17
CA LEU A 574 -151.58 -13.46 106.62
C LEU A 574 -153.10 -13.44 106.33
N ALA A 575 -153.55 -14.07 105.26
CA ALA A 575 -154.98 -14.24 104.97
C ALA A 575 -155.65 -15.16 105.99
N ALA A 576 -155.03 -16.29 106.34
CA ALA A 576 -155.53 -17.19 107.37
C ALA A 576 -155.57 -16.53 108.77
N ASP A 577 -154.57 -15.71 109.10
CA ASP A 577 -154.55 -14.91 110.34
C ASP A 577 -155.68 -13.86 110.34
N PHE A 578 -155.98 -13.22 109.19
CA PHE A 578 -157.11 -12.31 109.04
C PHE A 578 -158.48 -13.02 109.17
N ASP A 579 -158.68 -14.16 108.51
CA ASP A 579 -159.91 -14.96 108.62
C ASP A 579 -160.17 -15.42 110.06
N ALA A 580 -159.11 -15.73 110.82
CA ALA A 580 -159.20 -16.05 112.24
C ALA A 580 -159.53 -14.82 113.11
N ALA A 581 -158.93 -13.66 112.80
CA ALA A 581 -159.20 -12.40 113.50
C ALA A 581 -160.63 -11.90 113.27
N ASP A 582 -161.16 -11.98 112.05
CA ASP A 582 -162.55 -11.60 111.72
C ASP A 582 -163.55 -12.55 112.40
N GLN A 583 -163.30 -13.86 112.43
CA GLN A 583 -164.13 -14.80 113.19
C GLN A 583 -164.15 -14.46 114.69
N ALA A 584 -163.00 -14.10 115.27
CA ALA A 584 -162.93 -13.64 116.66
C ALA A 584 -163.73 -12.33 116.86
N HIS A 585 -163.55 -11.33 115.99
CA HIS A 585 -164.27 -10.05 116.06
C HIS A 585 -165.78 -10.24 115.93
N ASP A 586 -166.23 -11.12 115.05
CA ASP A 586 -167.65 -11.38 114.78
C ASP A 586 -168.32 -12.18 115.92
N THR A 587 -167.56 -12.98 116.71
CA THR A 587 -168.08 -13.51 117.98
C THR A 587 -168.18 -12.44 119.07
N ALA A 588 -167.21 -11.53 119.18
CA ALA A 588 -167.24 -10.41 120.12
C ALA A 588 -168.41 -9.44 119.83
N LEU A 589 -168.66 -9.13 118.54
CA LEU A 589 -169.81 -8.32 118.11
C LEU A 589 -171.16 -8.95 118.49
N ARG A 590 -171.29 -10.28 118.43
CA ARG A 590 -172.47 -11.00 118.90
C ARG A 590 -172.60 -11.04 120.42
N HIS A 591 -171.50 -10.89 121.16
CA HIS A 591 -171.55 -10.74 122.61
C HIS A 591 -171.97 -9.32 123.00
N GLU A 592 -171.35 -8.29 122.40
CA GLU A 592 -171.63 -6.89 122.76
C GLU A 592 -173.03 -6.43 122.38
N LYS A 593 -173.61 -6.90 121.26
CA LYS A 593 -175.01 -6.59 120.93
C LYS A 593 -175.98 -7.01 122.05
N ARG A 594 -175.76 -8.16 122.69
CA ARG A 594 -176.55 -8.61 123.84
C ARG A 594 -176.33 -7.77 125.11
N THR A 595 -175.13 -7.19 125.29
CA THR A 595 -174.90 -6.25 126.41
C THR A 595 -175.51 -4.87 126.13
N LEU A 596 -175.57 -4.47 124.86
CA LEU A 596 -176.18 -3.22 124.40
C LEU A 596 -177.70 -3.25 124.59
N GLU A 597 -178.39 -4.29 124.10
CA GLU A 597 -179.84 -4.49 124.29
C GLU A 597 -180.24 -4.46 125.80
N ALA A 598 -179.42 -5.06 126.65
CA ALA A 598 -179.59 -5.04 128.11
C ALA A 598 -179.34 -3.65 128.74
N LYS A 599 -178.49 -2.81 128.13
CA LYS A 599 -178.22 -1.43 128.57
C LYS A 599 -179.26 -0.44 128.03
N GLU A 600 -179.77 -0.63 126.81
CA GLU A 600 -180.77 0.24 126.19
C GLU A 600 -182.12 0.16 126.92
N SER A 601 -182.53 -1.03 127.35
CA SER A 601 -183.73 -1.20 128.19
C SER A 601 -183.61 -0.52 129.56
N ALA A 602 -182.40 -0.48 130.15
CA ALA A 602 -182.14 0.31 131.36
C ALA A 602 -182.09 1.83 131.08
N LEU A 603 -181.51 2.24 129.94
CA LEU A 603 -181.39 3.65 129.53
C LEU A 603 -182.76 4.29 129.25
N GLN A 604 -183.69 3.57 128.60
CA GLN A 604 -185.05 4.03 128.36
C GLN A 604 -185.81 4.34 129.67
N SER A 605 -185.54 3.60 130.74
CA SER A 605 -186.08 3.89 132.08
C SER A 605 -185.52 5.22 132.61
N ALA A 606 -184.19 5.38 132.61
CA ALA A 606 -183.52 6.59 133.13
C ALA A 606 -183.86 7.88 132.35
N LEU A 607 -184.10 7.79 131.05
CA LEU A 607 -184.48 8.94 130.23
C LEU A 607 -185.88 9.50 130.59
N ALA A 608 -186.79 8.65 131.08
CA ALA A 608 -188.10 9.08 131.57
C ALA A 608 -188.03 9.89 132.88
N ASP A 609 -186.97 9.70 133.69
CA ASP A 609 -186.67 10.53 134.85
C ASP A 609 -185.96 11.83 134.46
N LEU A 610 -184.96 11.76 133.56
CA LEU A 610 -184.16 12.92 133.16
C LEU A 610 -185.00 14.05 132.54
N ALA A 611 -186.01 13.69 131.72
CA ALA A 611 -186.90 14.66 131.07
C ALA A 611 -187.68 15.53 132.06
N ARG A 612 -187.93 15.06 133.30
CA ARG A 612 -188.56 15.87 134.35
C ARG A 612 -187.61 16.96 134.86
N ALA A 613 -186.33 16.60 135.06
CA ALA A 613 -185.32 17.49 135.66
C ALA A 613 -184.87 18.63 134.72
N GLN A 614 -184.74 18.37 133.42
CA GLN A 614 -184.22 19.34 132.45
C GLN A 614 -185.09 20.62 132.34
N SER A 615 -186.38 20.53 132.63
CA SER A 615 -187.32 21.67 132.64
C SER A 615 -186.94 22.79 133.64
N LEU A 616 -186.22 22.46 134.71
CA LEU A 616 -185.81 23.40 135.77
C LEU A 616 -184.47 24.10 135.49
N LEU A 617 -183.63 23.56 134.60
CA LEU A 617 -182.26 24.03 134.43
C LEU A 617 -182.16 25.26 133.49
N ALA A 618 -182.95 25.25 132.40
CA ALA A 618 -182.91 26.28 131.35
C ALA A 618 -183.23 27.71 131.86
N GLN A 619 -183.83 27.85 133.04
CA GLN A 619 -184.09 29.15 133.68
C GLN A 619 -182.84 29.78 134.33
N ARG A 620 -181.69 29.09 134.39
CA ARG A 620 -180.47 29.55 135.09
C ARG A 620 -179.29 29.92 134.21
N GLU A 621 -179.31 29.55 132.93
CA GLU A 621 -178.16 29.74 132.04
C GLU A 621 -178.10 31.17 131.45
N ALA A 622 -179.19 31.93 131.51
CA ALA A 622 -179.28 33.30 130.99
C ALA A 622 -178.41 34.32 131.77
N ASP A 623 -178.21 34.14 133.08
CA ASP A 623 -177.57 35.13 133.94
C ASP A 623 -176.03 35.20 133.79
N LEU A 624 -175.40 34.14 133.27
CA LEU A 624 -173.95 33.93 133.38
C LEU A 624 -173.14 34.64 132.28
N ALA A 625 -173.77 35.00 131.15
CA ALA A 625 -173.10 35.53 129.96
C ALA A 625 -172.44 36.92 130.13
N ALA A 626 -172.81 37.69 131.15
CA ALA A 626 -172.41 39.10 131.29
C ALA A 626 -170.97 39.34 131.80
N VAL A 627 -170.27 38.31 132.28
CA VAL A 627 -169.03 38.48 133.07
C VAL A 627 -167.73 38.39 132.24
N GLN A 628 -167.77 37.74 131.07
CA GLN A 628 -166.54 37.30 130.38
C GLN A 628 -165.75 38.41 129.65
N THR A 629 -166.35 39.58 129.41
CA THR A 629 -165.74 40.68 128.62
C THR A 629 -164.64 41.47 129.34
N ALA A 630 -164.43 41.27 130.64
CA ALA A 630 -163.51 42.10 131.44
C ALA A 630 -162.03 41.64 131.42
N LEU A 631 -161.73 40.39 131.04
CA LEU A 631 -160.43 39.77 131.34
C LEU A 631 -159.28 40.11 130.37
N GLN A 632 -159.60 40.54 129.14
CA GLN A 632 -158.64 40.63 128.02
C GLN A 632 -157.67 41.82 128.08
N THR A 633 -157.72 42.68 129.09
CA THR A 633 -156.97 43.95 129.15
C THR A 633 -155.65 43.89 129.91
N LEU A 634 -155.33 42.80 130.60
CA LEU A 634 -154.17 42.72 131.53
C LEU A 634 -152.90 42.04 130.97
N GLU A 635 -152.97 41.36 129.81
CA GLU A 635 -151.84 40.55 129.32
C GLU A 635 -150.73 41.37 128.62
N THR A 636 -150.96 42.66 128.35
CA THR A 636 -150.09 43.51 127.52
C THR A 636 -148.86 44.07 128.24
N GLU A 637 -148.76 44.01 129.57
CA GLU A 637 -147.74 44.76 130.33
C GLU A 637 -146.38 44.03 130.50
N ARG A 638 -146.30 42.71 130.30
CA ARG A 638 -145.16 41.90 130.80
C ARG A 638 -143.89 41.88 129.92
N LYS A 639 -143.72 42.78 128.94
CA LYS A 639 -142.58 42.79 127.98
C LYS A 639 -141.56 43.91 128.21
N ARG A 640 -141.00 44.04 129.42
CA ARG A 640 -139.98 45.06 129.74
C ARG A 640 -138.92 44.52 130.73
N LEU A 641 -137.64 44.88 130.52
CA LEU A 641 -136.39 44.38 131.17
C LEU A 641 -135.90 43.02 130.61
N GLY A 642 -134.61 42.79 130.31
CA GLY A 642 -133.39 43.63 130.38
C GLY A 642 -132.22 43.10 129.50
N GLU A 643 -131.04 43.73 129.51
CA GLU A 643 -129.99 43.59 128.47
C GLU A 643 -128.54 43.30 128.99
N THR A 644 -127.54 43.40 128.07
CA THR A 644 -126.06 43.26 128.20
C THR A 644 -125.52 41.81 128.16
N HIS A 645 -124.31 41.47 127.67
CA HIS A 645 -123.30 42.07 126.74
C HIS A 645 -122.34 40.89 126.31
N THR A 646 -121.25 40.96 125.51
CA THR A 646 -120.29 41.99 125.02
C THR A 646 -119.82 41.67 123.58
N THR A 647 -119.02 42.53 122.92
CA THR A 647 -118.71 42.42 121.47
C THR A 647 -117.22 42.41 121.04
N ALA A 648 -116.29 42.87 121.88
CA ALA A 648 -114.91 43.19 121.43
C ALA A 648 -113.96 42.00 121.20
N ARG A 649 -114.33 40.78 121.63
CA ARG A 649 -113.46 39.60 121.56
C ARG A 649 -113.47 38.90 120.19
N PHE A 650 -114.49 39.16 119.36
CA PHE A 650 -114.71 38.44 118.09
C PHE A 650 -113.91 39.03 116.91
N SER A 651 -113.59 40.33 116.95
CA SER A 651 -112.85 41.02 115.88
C SER A 651 -111.37 40.60 115.83
N LEU A 652 -110.67 40.67 116.97
CA LEU A 652 -109.25 40.30 117.08
C LEU A 652 -108.99 38.82 116.73
N GLN A 653 -109.96 37.94 117.01
CA GLN A 653 -109.93 36.53 116.62
C GLN A 653 -109.89 36.38 115.08
N LEU A 654 -110.75 37.14 114.37
CA LEU A 654 -110.84 37.11 112.91
C LEU A 654 -109.55 37.61 112.23
N GLU A 655 -108.91 38.66 112.76
CA GLU A 655 -107.66 39.19 112.23
C GLU A 655 -106.49 38.22 112.45
N ALA A 656 -106.39 37.61 113.64
CA ALA A 656 -105.37 36.59 113.91
C ALA A 656 -105.51 35.37 113.00
N ASP A 657 -106.73 34.90 112.75
CA ASP A 657 -106.98 33.77 111.84
C ASP A 657 -106.84 34.14 110.36
N ARG A 658 -106.94 35.43 109.99
CA ARG A 658 -106.55 35.90 108.65
C ARG A 658 -105.04 35.84 108.46
N LEU A 659 -104.28 36.42 109.38
CA LEU A 659 -102.81 36.48 109.28
C LEU A 659 -102.15 35.10 109.22
N LYS A 660 -102.69 34.08 109.92
CA LYS A 660 -102.22 32.69 109.80
C LYS A 660 -102.33 32.16 108.37
N ARG A 661 -103.51 32.30 107.73
CA ARG A 661 -103.75 31.82 106.36
C ARG A 661 -102.89 32.55 105.33
N ASP A 662 -102.64 33.84 105.55
CA ASP A 662 -101.77 34.63 104.68
C ASP A 662 -100.28 34.26 104.88
N LEU A 663 -99.88 33.79 106.07
CA LEU A 663 -98.54 33.25 106.35
C LEU A 663 -98.36 31.84 105.77
N GLU A 664 -99.32 30.93 105.98
CA GLU A 664 -99.35 29.58 105.39
C GLU A 664 -99.21 29.62 103.86
N ARG A 665 -99.90 30.55 103.19
CA ARG A 665 -99.77 30.79 101.74
C ARG A 665 -98.35 31.17 101.33
N LEU A 666 -97.72 32.09 102.07
CA LEU A 666 -96.34 32.52 101.79
C LEU A 666 -95.32 31.41 102.03
N GLU A 667 -95.55 30.52 102.99
CA GLU A 667 -94.73 29.32 103.20
C GLU A 667 -94.90 28.30 102.06
N ASP A 668 -96.13 28.08 101.57
CA ASP A 668 -96.39 27.24 100.39
C ASP A 668 -95.81 27.84 99.09
N GLU A 669 -95.79 29.17 98.95
CA GLU A 669 -95.16 29.87 97.82
C GLU A 669 -93.63 29.79 97.91
N LEU A 670 -93.04 29.98 99.08
CA LEU A 670 -91.61 29.80 99.34
C LEU A 670 -91.19 28.34 99.07
N ALA A 671 -92.00 27.36 99.48
CA ALA A 671 -91.74 25.94 99.25
C ALA A 671 -91.89 25.53 97.78
N ARG A 672 -92.76 26.21 97.01
CA ARG A 672 -92.81 26.05 95.54
C ARG A 672 -91.58 26.68 94.90
N ALA A 673 -91.25 27.93 95.22
CA ALA A 673 -90.10 28.65 94.67
C ALA A 673 -88.75 27.95 94.94
N ARG A 674 -88.60 27.28 96.10
CA ARG A 674 -87.41 26.45 96.39
C ARG A 674 -87.30 25.23 95.49
N ARG A 675 -88.36 24.41 95.37
CA ARG A 675 -88.36 23.26 94.43
C ARG A 675 -88.10 23.71 92.99
N GLU A 676 -88.73 24.81 92.58
CA GLU A 676 -88.50 25.45 91.28
C GLU A 676 -87.07 25.99 91.08
N LEU A 677 -86.32 26.26 92.15
CA LEU A 677 -84.90 26.59 92.10
C LEU A 677 -84.06 25.31 91.99
N ASP A 678 -84.32 24.32 92.86
CA ASP A 678 -83.63 23.02 92.89
C ASP A 678 -83.73 22.30 91.53
N ASP A 679 -84.92 22.28 90.91
CA ASP A 679 -85.17 21.72 89.57
C ASP A 679 -84.36 22.46 88.49
N ARG A 680 -84.28 23.81 88.57
CA ARG A 680 -83.50 24.61 87.62
C ARG A 680 -81.99 24.45 87.82
N GLU A 681 -81.52 24.30 89.05
CA GLU A 681 -80.12 23.95 89.32
C GLU A 681 -79.78 22.55 88.82
N GLY A 682 -80.66 21.56 89.04
CA GLY A 682 -80.53 20.20 88.51
C GLY A 682 -80.37 20.19 87.00
N GLN A 683 -81.32 20.79 86.27
CA GLN A 683 -81.21 20.96 84.82
C GLN A 683 -79.94 21.72 84.37
N THR A 684 -79.41 22.63 85.19
CA THR A 684 -78.19 23.37 84.88
C THR A 684 -76.94 22.51 85.08
N ARG A 685 -76.91 21.66 86.12
CA ARG A 685 -75.87 20.64 86.34
C ARG A 685 -75.87 19.60 85.21
N ASP A 686 -77.04 19.13 84.80
CA ASP A 686 -77.19 18.16 83.70
C ASP A 686 -76.72 18.74 82.36
N ARG A 687 -77.08 20.00 82.06
CA ARG A 687 -76.58 20.72 80.89
C ARG A 687 -75.05 20.89 80.93
N GLY A 688 -74.48 21.21 82.09
CA GLY A 688 -73.03 21.29 82.27
C GLY A 688 -72.34 19.94 81.99
N ALA A 689 -72.83 18.86 82.60
CA ALA A 689 -72.30 17.52 82.40
C ALA A 689 -72.44 17.00 80.96
N LEU A 690 -73.46 17.45 80.21
CA LEU A 690 -73.58 17.18 78.77
C LEU A 690 -72.56 17.98 77.95
N VAL A 691 -72.35 19.26 78.27
CA VAL A 691 -71.35 20.12 77.61
C VAL A 691 -69.92 19.59 77.85
N ASP A 692 -69.60 19.13 79.06
CA ASP A 692 -68.30 18.52 79.36
C ASP A 692 -68.06 17.22 78.58
N LYS A 693 -69.08 16.37 78.42
CA LYS A 693 -69.01 15.17 77.55
C LYS A 693 -68.77 15.54 76.10
N LEU A 694 -69.55 16.47 75.55
CA LEU A 694 -69.38 16.95 74.17
C LEU A 694 -68.01 17.59 73.95
N HIS A 695 -67.44 18.25 74.97
CA HIS A 695 -66.06 18.74 74.91
C HIS A 695 -65.00 17.65 75.03
N ALA A 696 -65.24 16.54 75.73
CA ALA A 696 -64.36 15.38 75.71
C ALA A 696 -64.39 14.70 74.34
N GLU A 697 -65.59 14.36 73.84
CA GLU A 697 -65.81 13.74 72.54
C GLU A 697 -65.21 14.57 71.39
N ASN A 698 -65.32 15.90 71.42
CA ASN A 698 -64.71 16.78 70.42
C ASN A 698 -63.16 16.76 70.48
N ARG A 699 -62.54 16.67 71.67
CA ARG A 699 -61.07 16.49 71.80
C ARG A 699 -60.63 15.13 71.29
N ASP A 700 -61.40 14.08 71.56
CA ASP A 700 -61.10 12.72 71.10
C ASP A 700 -61.25 12.60 69.58
N LEU A 701 -62.28 13.22 68.99
CA LEU A 701 -62.44 13.32 67.54
C LEU A 701 -61.33 14.16 66.90
N ALA A 702 -60.90 15.27 67.50
CA ALA A 702 -59.81 16.10 67.00
C ALA A 702 -58.45 15.36 67.04
N THR A 703 -58.18 14.60 68.10
CA THR A 703 -56.95 13.79 68.20
C THR A 703 -56.97 12.58 67.24
N GLN A 704 -58.13 11.93 67.05
CA GLN A 704 -58.31 10.90 66.02
C GLN A 704 -58.11 11.45 64.60
N LEU A 705 -58.63 12.65 64.31
CA LEU A 705 -58.44 13.31 63.01
C LEU A 705 -56.97 13.68 62.75
N ALA A 706 -56.26 14.18 63.77
CA ALA A 706 -54.83 14.46 63.68
C ALA A 706 -54.01 13.17 63.46
N ALA A 707 -54.34 12.09 64.19
CA ALA A 707 -53.71 10.78 64.02
C ALA A 707 -53.96 10.19 62.61
N GLN A 708 -55.18 10.26 62.09
CA GLN A 708 -55.47 9.83 60.70
C GLN A 708 -54.75 10.70 59.66
N THR A 709 -54.66 12.01 59.89
CA THR A 709 -53.94 12.94 58.99
C THR A 709 -52.45 12.58 58.92
N GLN A 710 -51.80 12.35 60.06
CA GLN A 710 -50.40 11.90 60.11
C GLN A 710 -50.23 10.50 59.50
N ALA A 711 -51.15 9.57 59.77
CA ALA A 711 -51.12 8.25 59.15
C ALA A 711 -51.23 8.33 57.61
N ARG A 712 -52.06 9.23 57.08
CA ARG A 712 -52.19 9.47 55.64
C ARG A 712 -50.92 10.06 55.03
N LEU A 713 -50.24 10.99 55.72
CA LEU A 713 -48.94 11.52 55.30
C LEU A 713 -47.88 10.42 55.29
N ASN A 714 -47.75 9.64 56.37
CA ASN A 714 -46.81 8.52 56.45
C ASN A 714 -47.07 7.42 55.40
N VAL A 715 -48.30 7.30 54.89
CA VAL A 715 -48.65 6.40 53.77
C VAL A 715 -48.31 7.03 52.41
N ALA A 716 -48.53 8.33 52.23
CA ALA A 716 -48.13 9.06 51.03
C ALA A 716 -46.60 9.05 50.83
N GLU A 717 -45.82 9.35 51.87
CA GLU A 717 -44.35 9.29 51.83
C GLU A 717 -43.84 7.89 51.45
N LYS A 718 -44.50 6.83 51.94
CA LYS A 718 -44.19 5.44 51.56
C LYS A 718 -44.59 5.12 50.12
N LEU A 719 -45.72 5.65 49.64
CA LEU A 719 -46.15 5.52 48.25
C LEU A 719 -45.14 6.20 47.31
N ASP A 720 -44.73 7.43 47.61
CA ASP A 720 -43.74 8.18 46.82
C ASP A 720 -42.37 7.49 46.82
N ALA A 721 -41.93 6.95 47.96
CA ALA A 721 -40.70 6.15 48.05
C ALA A 721 -40.77 4.87 47.20
N VAL A 722 -41.91 4.16 47.23
CA VAL A 722 -42.14 2.97 46.39
C VAL A 722 -42.23 3.33 44.90
N MET A 723 -42.89 4.44 44.53
CA MET A 723 -42.97 4.92 43.15
C MET A 723 -41.61 5.38 42.61
N SER A 724 -40.76 5.98 43.46
CA SER A 724 -39.39 6.34 43.11
C SER A 724 -38.51 5.10 42.90
N SER A 725 -38.63 4.11 43.80
CA SER A 725 -37.96 2.81 43.68
C SER A 725 -38.40 2.03 42.42
N LEU A 726 -39.71 2.04 42.12
CA LEU A 726 -40.26 1.43 40.91
C LEU A 726 -39.68 2.09 39.64
N LYS A 727 -39.65 3.42 39.56
CA LYS A 727 -39.05 4.13 38.42
C LYS A 727 -37.56 3.84 38.24
N ALA A 728 -36.81 3.66 39.33
CA ALA A 728 -35.42 3.24 39.26
C ALA A 728 -35.30 1.81 38.68
N ALA A 729 -36.11 0.87 39.16
CA ALA A 729 -36.14 -0.50 38.67
C ALA A 729 -36.63 -0.59 37.19
N GLU A 730 -37.58 0.24 36.78
CA GLU A 730 -38.01 0.38 35.37
C GLU A 730 -36.87 0.87 34.48
N GLY A 731 -36.09 1.86 34.96
CA GLY A 731 -34.88 2.35 34.30
C GLY A 731 -33.80 1.27 34.17
N ASP A 732 -33.54 0.51 35.23
CA ASP A 732 -32.62 -0.63 35.20
C ASP A 732 -33.09 -1.72 34.23
N VAL A 733 -34.38 -2.08 34.23
CA VAL A 733 -34.97 -3.04 33.29
C VAL A 733 -34.85 -2.55 31.84
N ALA A 734 -35.04 -1.25 31.57
CA ALA A 734 -34.79 -0.69 30.24
C ALA A 734 -33.30 -0.79 29.86
N GLY A 735 -32.38 -0.50 30.80
CA GLY A 735 -30.93 -0.66 30.62
C GLY A 735 -30.50 -2.12 30.39
N TYR A 736 -31.15 -3.09 31.03
CA TYR A 736 -30.92 -4.51 30.77
C TYR A 736 -31.47 -4.95 29.41
N LYS A 737 -32.67 -4.50 29.01
CA LYS A 737 -33.23 -4.75 27.66
C LYS A 737 -32.32 -4.22 26.55
N ALA A 738 -31.76 -3.02 26.71
CA ALA A 738 -30.80 -2.45 25.78
C ALA A 738 -29.51 -3.31 25.66
N LYS A 739 -28.98 -3.79 26.79
CA LYS A 739 -27.81 -4.70 26.81
C LYS A 739 -28.11 -6.07 26.18
N VAL A 740 -29.31 -6.60 26.37
CA VAL A 740 -29.75 -7.85 25.72
C VAL A 740 -29.80 -7.67 24.21
N LEU A 741 -30.44 -6.61 23.70
CA LEU A 741 -30.46 -6.28 22.27
C LEU A 741 -29.04 -6.10 21.69
N GLU A 742 -28.12 -5.47 22.43
CA GLU A 742 -26.74 -5.34 21.97
C GLU A 742 -26.02 -6.71 21.89
N LEU A 743 -26.24 -7.58 22.88
CA LEU A 743 -25.69 -8.94 22.89
C LEU A 743 -26.29 -9.83 21.80
N GLU A 744 -27.58 -9.69 21.51
CA GLU A 744 -28.27 -10.37 20.41
C GLU A 744 -27.75 -9.90 19.04
N GLN A 745 -27.54 -8.60 18.85
CA GLN A 745 -26.92 -8.06 17.64
C GLN A 745 -25.47 -8.51 17.45
N ARG A 746 -24.68 -8.56 18.53
CA ARG A 746 -23.32 -9.12 18.54
C ARG A 746 -23.34 -10.61 18.18
N LEU A 747 -24.18 -11.41 18.84
CA LEU A 747 -24.34 -12.84 18.56
C LEU A 747 -24.78 -13.10 17.12
N GLY A 748 -25.75 -12.34 16.60
CA GLY A 748 -26.20 -12.44 15.20
C GLY A 748 -25.17 -11.94 14.19
N LYS A 749 -24.17 -11.13 14.59
CA LYS A 749 -23.00 -10.80 13.76
C LYS A 749 -21.98 -11.94 13.78
N ASP A 750 -21.70 -12.50 14.96
CA ASP A 750 -20.73 -13.58 15.14
C ASP A 750 -21.21 -14.88 14.49
N GLN A 751 -22.52 -15.20 14.54
CA GLN A 751 -23.13 -16.31 13.80
C GLN A 751 -22.99 -16.16 12.29
N ARG A 752 -23.21 -14.95 11.73
CA ARG A 752 -23.00 -14.69 10.30
C ARG A 752 -21.53 -14.79 9.90
N SER A 753 -20.62 -14.31 10.75
CA SER A 753 -19.17 -14.49 10.58
C SER A 753 -18.80 -15.97 10.56
N LEU A 754 -19.31 -16.75 11.52
CA LEU A 754 -19.06 -18.19 11.63
C LEU A 754 -19.62 -18.97 10.44
N MET A 755 -20.85 -18.70 9.98
CA MET A 755 -21.39 -19.33 8.77
C MET A 755 -20.59 -18.94 7.51
N SER A 756 -20.12 -17.69 7.40
CA SER A 756 -19.26 -17.28 6.28
C SER A 756 -17.94 -18.06 6.26
N VAL A 757 -17.31 -18.25 7.42
CA VAL A 757 -16.10 -19.05 7.58
C VAL A 757 -16.36 -20.55 7.38
N GLU A 758 -17.50 -21.09 7.84
CA GLU A 758 -17.88 -22.49 7.63
C GLU A 758 -18.14 -22.79 6.15
N ASN A 759 -18.77 -21.87 5.41
CA ASN A 759 -18.96 -21.98 3.98
C ASN A 759 -17.61 -21.91 3.24
N GLN A 760 -16.75 -20.93 3.55
CA GLN A 760 -15.38 -20.88 2.99
C GLN A 760 -14.60 -22.18 3.24
N TYR A 761 -14.77 -22.83 4.39
CA TYR A 761 -14.18 -24.13 4.65
C TYR A 761 -14.85 -25.27 3.88
N ARG A 762 -16.18 -25.27 3.66
CA ARG A 762 -16.85 -26.22 2.76
C ARG A 762 -16.36 -26.09 1.32
N ASP A 763 -16.21 -24.86 0.84
CA ASP A 763 -15.76 -24.55 -0.52
C ASP A 763 -14.32 -25.05 -0.71
N GLN A 764 -13.40 -24.66 0.17
CA GLN A 764 -12.02 -25.17 0.18
C GLN A 764 -11.93 -26.69 0.30
N LEU A 765 -12.81 -27.33 1.09
CA LEU A 765 -12.84 -28.80 1.18
C LEU A 765 -13.32 -29.42 -0.14
N THR A 766 -14.28 -28.79 -0.81
CA THR A 766 -14.85 -29.25 -2.08
C THR A 766 -13.86 -29.07 -3.23
N GLU A 767 -13.16 -27.94 -3.31
CA GLU A 767 -12.03 -27.71 -4.22
C GLU A 767 -10.93 -28.76 -4.02
N ARG A 768 -10.45 -28.93 -2.79
CA ARG A 768 -9.40 -29.91 -2.45
C ARG A 768 -9.80 -31.34 -2.81
N ASN A 769 -11.04 -31.73 -2.48
CA ASN A 769 -11.55 -33.06 -2.80
C ASN A 769 -11.75 -33.26 -4.31
N THR A 770 -12.11 -32.21 -5.05
CA THR A 770 -12.19 -32.24 -6.51
C THR A 770 -10.80 -32.40 -7.14
N LEU A 771 -9.82 -31.58 -6.73
CA LEU A 771 -8.42 -31.69 -7.16
C LEU A 771 -7.83 -33.08 -6.86
N LEU A 772 -8.09 -33.63 -5.67
CA LEU A 772 -7.66 -34.98 -5.29
C LEU A 772 -8.30 -36.06 -6.19
N LEU A 773 -9.59 -35.95 -6.51
CA LEU A 773 -10.26 -36.87 -7.42
C LEU A 773 -9.69 -36.77 -8.84
N THR A 774 -9.43 -35.55 -9.33
CA THR A 774 -8.79 -35.29 -10.63
C THR A 774 -7.39 -35.90 -10.68
N ILE A 775 -6.55 -35.69 -9.66
CA ILE A 775 -5.20 -36.28 -9.56
C ILE A 775 -5.28 -37.82 -9.54
N TYR A 776 -6.23 -38.39 -8.81
CA TYR A 776 -6.46 -39.84 -8.77
C TYR A 776 -6.87 -40.40 -10.15
N GLN A 777 -7.75 -39.71 -10.87
CA GLN A 777 -8.14 -40.09 -12.24
C GLN A 777 -6.98 -39.98 -13.24
N TYR A 778 -6.09 -38.98 -13.12
CA TYR A 778 -4.87 -38.93 -13.92
C TYR A 778 -3.90 -40.06 -13.57
N LEU A 779 -3.79 -40.44 -12.30
CA LEU A 779 -3.03 -41.62 -11.86
C LEU A 779 -3.58 -42.92 -12.45
N ASP A 780 -4.90 -43.14 -12.44
CA ASP A 780 -5.53 -44.31 -13.06
C ASP A 780 -5.28 -44.39 -14.58
N LYS A 781 -5.30 -43.24 -15.28
CA LYS A 781 -4.93 -43.12 -16.71
C LYS A 781 -3.47 -43.48 -16.96
N ILE A 782 -2.54 -42.90 -16.20
CA ILE A 782 -1.08 -43.13 -16.33
C ILE A 782 -0.74 -44.61 -16.06
N LEU A 783 -1.41 -45.22 -15.08
CA LEU A 783 -1.27 -46.63 -14.73
C LEU A 783 -2.05 -47.59 -15.65
N GLY A 784 -2.81 -47.06 -16.61
CA GLY A 784 -3.58 -47.84 -17.59
C GLY A 784 -4.76 -48.64 -17.01
N VAL A 785 -5.19 -48.33 -15.77
CA VAL A 785 -6.17 -49.14 -15.03
C VAL A 785 -7.55 -49.10 -15.66
N ASP A 786 -7.87 -48.05 -16.42
CA ASP A 786 -9.07 -47.90 -17.26
C ASP A 786 -9.34 -49.11 -18.18
N LYS A 787 -8.31 -49.90 -18.51
CA LYS A 787 -8.42 -51.09 -19.38
C LYS A 787 -8.68 -52.40 -18.63
N THR A 788 -8.75 -52.38 -17.29
CA THR A 788 -9.07 -53.57 -16.48
C THR A 788 -10.55 -53.59 -16.07
N PRO A 789 -11.31 -54.67 -16.33
CA PRO A 789 -12.72 -54.75 -15.93
C PRO A 789 -12.87 -54.68 -14.41
N LYS A 790 -13.62 -53.69 -13.92
CA LYS A 790 -13.90 -53.43 -12.49
C LYS A 790 -14.67 -54.59 -11.83
N LYS A 791 -13.94 -55.60 -11.34
CA LYS A 791 -14.52 -56.78 -10.68
C LYS A 791 -14.72 -56.56 -9.18
N GLY A 792 -15.97 -56.33 -8.79
CA GLY A 792 -16.47 -56.57 -7.43
C GLY A 792 -16.40 -55.37 -6.47
N THR A 793 -17.57 -54.78 -6.23
CA THR A 793 -18.07 -54.11 -5.00
C THR A 793 -17.27 -52.99 -4.32
N GLN A 794 -15.96 -52.86 -4.51
CA GLN A 794 -15.21 -51.64 -4.19
C GLN A 794 -15.49 -50.58 -5.27
N GLY A 795 -16.66 -49.93 -5.15
CA GLY A 795 -16.92 -48.71 -5.90
C GLY A 795 -15.89 -47.64 -5.54
N GLU A 796 -15.48 -46.82 -6.50
CA GLU A 796 -14.46 -45.79 -6.32
C GLU A 796 -14.84 -44.86 -5.16
N THR A 797 -14.16 -45.02 -4.02
CA THR A 797 -14.37 -44.18 -2.83
C THR A 797 -13.88 -42.78 -3.15
N LYS A 798 -14.82 -41.91 -3.53
CA LYS A 798 -14.54 -40.51 -3.81
C LYS A 798 -14.05 -39.82 -2.53
N PRO A 799 -13.17 -38.81 -2.61
CA PRO A 799 -12.65 -38.10 -1.43
C PRO A 799 -13.76 -37.56 -0.51
N PHE A 800 -14.91 -37.18 -1.08
CA PHE A 800 -16.08 -36.66 -0.36
C PHE A 800 -16.82 -37.69 0.51
N THR A 801 -16.69 -39.00 0.26
CA THR A 801 -17.51 -40.04 0.95
C THR A 801 -16.73 -40.89 1.92
N ASN A 802 -15.46 -41.23 1.64
CA ASN A 802 -14.59 -41.91 2.58
C ASN A 802 -13.10 -41.60 2.28
N PHE A 803 -12.58 -40.57 2.95
CA PHE A 803 -11.22 -40.10 2.69
C PHE A 803 -10.12 -41.12 3.03
N SER A 804 -10.26 -41.95 4.07
CA SER A 804 -9.21 -42.91 4.42
C SER A 804 -9.06 -44.00 3.36
N VAL A 805 -10.18 -44.57 2.89
CA VAL A 805 -10.15 -45.58 1.83
C VAL A 805 -9.71 -44.96 0.48
N PHE A 806 -10.09 -43.70 0.21
CA PHE A 806 -9.53 -42.96 -0.92
C PHE A 806 -8.00 -42.79 -0.81
N HIS A 807 -7.51 -42.43 0.38
CA HIS A 807 -6.08 -42.20 0.65
C HIS A 807 -5.25 -43.49 0.51
N ASP A 808 -5.74 -44.61 1.05
CA ASP A 808 -5.10 -45.92 0.90
C ASP A 808 -5.05 -46.38 -0.58
N ASN A 809 -6.12 -46.14 -1.33
CA ASN A 809 -6.15 -46.38 -2.78
C ASN A 809 -5.16 -45.48 -3.53
N LEU A 810 -5.12 -44.18 -3.23
CA LEU A 810 -4.18 -43.22 -3.83
C LEU A 810 -2.72 -43.59 -3.53
N ILE A 811 -2.40 -43.98 -2.29
CA ILE A 811 -1.08 -44.51 -1.90
C ILE A 811 -0.73 -45.77 -2.69
N THR A 812 -1.69 -46.66 -2.91
CA THR A 812 -1.49 -47.89 -3.68
C THR A 812 -1.19 -47.59 -5.15
N ARG A 813 -1.87 -46.60 -5.76
CA ARG A 813 -1.55 -46.10 -7.10
C ARG A 813 -0.16 -45.44 -7.17
N LEU A 814 0.17 -44.57 -6.21
CA LEU A 814 1.48 -43.91 -6.14
C LEU A 814 2.64 -44.92 -5.99
N LYS A 815 2.45 -46.00 -5.22
CA LYS A 815 3.42 -47.10 -5.12
C LYS A 815 3.61 -47.81 -6.47
N ALA A 816 2.53 -48.08 -7.22
CA ALA A 816 2.62 -48.67 -8.55
C ALA A 816 3.34 -47.74 -9.54
N LEU A 817 3.08 -46.42 -9.49
CA LEU A 817 3.77 -45.44 -10.33
C LEU A 817 5.27 -45.37 -10.00
N SER A 818 5.63 -45.38 -8.72
CA SER A 818 7.01 -45.42 -8.25
C SER A 818 7.75 -46.68 -8.74
N GLN A 819 7.08 -47.85 -8.73
CA GLN A 819 7.66 -49.07 -9.29
C GLN A 819 7.87 -48.98 -10.80
N ILE A 820 6.94 -48.38 -11.55
CA ILE A 820 7.10 -48.15 -13.00
C ILE A 820 8.28 -47.21 -13.27
N GLN A 821 8.48 -46.16 -12.45
CA GLN A 821 9.68 -45.31 -12.55
C GLN A 821 10.96 -46.11 -12.31
N MET A 822 11.02 -46.91 -11.24
CA MET A 822 12.19 -47.74 -10.93
C MET A 822 12.50 -48.75 -12.04
N ASP A 823 11.47 -49.39 -12.60
CA ASP A 823 11.58 -50.31 -13.73
C ASP A 823 12.03 -49.60 -15.01
N PHE A 824 11.56 -48.38 -15.26
CA PHE A 824 12.00 -47.54 -16.38
C PHE A 824 13.47 -47.14 -16.24
N GLU A 825 13.88 -46.60 -15.09
CA GLU A 825 15.28 -46.28 -14.81
C GLU A 825 16.21 -47.50 -14.95
N LYS A 826 15.75 -48.67 -14.49
CA LYS A 826 16.47 -49.95 -14.64
C LYS A 826 16.62 -50.34 -16.11
N ARG A 827 15.55 -50.21 -16.92
CA ARG A 827 15.59 -50.46 -18.37
C ARG A 827 16.49 -49.47 -19.11
N CYS A 828 16.48 -48.18 -18.75
CA CYS A 828 17.40 -47.19 -19.30
C CYS A 828 18.86 -47.59 -19.02
N LYS A 829 19.20 -47.87 -17.76
CA LYS A 829 20.56 -48.31 -17.36
C LYS A 829 20.98 -49.63 -18.04
N GLU A 830 20.06 -50.58 -18.23
CA GLU A 830 20.32 -51.81 -19.01
C GLU A 830 20.53 -51.54 -20.51
N VAL A 831 19.82 -50.58 -21.10
CA VAL A 831 19.98 -50.20 -22.52
C VAL A 831 21.27 -49.40 -22.73
N GLU A 832 21.57 -48.45 -21.84
CA GLU A 832 22.83 -47.71 -21.79
C GLU A 832 24.03 -48.64 -21.69
N ALA A 833 24.00 -49.62 -20.76
CA ALA A 833 25.04 -50.63 -20.62
C ALA A 833 25.22 -51.45 -21.92
N ARG A 834 24.13 -51.96 -22.51
CA ARG A 834 24.18 -52.70 -23.79
C ARG A 834 24.73 -51.86 -24.96
N PHE A 835 24.55 -50.54 -24.95
CA PHE A 835 25.17 -49.65 -25.93
C PHE A 835 26.64 -49.37 -25.61
N ALA A 836 27.00 -49.15 -24.34
CA ALA A 836 28.39 -48.99 -23.91
C ALA A 836 29.25 -50.24 -24.21
N ASP A 837 28.70 -51.45 -24.01
CA ASP A 837 29.32 -52.71 -24.40
C ASP A 837 29.55 -52.77 -25.92
N LYS A 838 28.52 -52.47 -26.72
CA LYS A 838 28.63 -52.41 -28.19
C LYS A 838 29.66 -51.38 -28.66
N PHE A 839 29.71 -50.19 -28.07
CA PHE A 839 30.74 -49.20 -28.38
C PHE A 839 32.14 -49.69 -28.00
N THR A 840 32.28 -50.38 -26.87
CA THR A 840 33.54 -50.96 -26.43
C THR A 840 34.01 -52.07 -27.38
N ASP A 841 33.10 -52.93 -27.86
CA ASP A 841 33.43 -53.98 -28.81
C ASP A 841 33.67 -53.46 -30.23
N MET A 842 32.94 -52.44 -30.70
CA MET A 842 33.28 -51.74 -31.94
C MET A 842 34.67 -51.09 -31.84
N ARG A 843 35.02 -50.48 -30.70
CA ARG A 843 36.35 -49.94 -30.46
C ARG A 843 37.43 -51.03 -30.47
N ARG A 844 37.20 -52.20 -29.83
CA ARG A 844 38.09 -53.37 -29.91
C ARG A 844 38.25 -53.90 -31.35
N GLN A 845 37.18 -53.90 -32.14
CA GLN A 845 37.22 -54.30 -33.55
C GLN A 845 38.04 -53.31 -34.40
N LEU A 846 37.88 -52.00 -34.17
CA LEU A 846 38.70 -50.97 -34.81
C LEU A 846 40.17 -51.09 -34.42
N ASP A 847 40.48 -51.20 -33.13
CA ASP A 847 41.83 -51.48 -32.60
C ASP A 847 42.46 -52.72 -33.26
N THR A 848 41.66 -53.77 -33.46
CA THR A 848 42.11 -55.03 -34.09
C THR A 848 42.37 -54.85 -35.58
N ARG A 849 41.54 -54.07 -36.28
CA ARG A 849 41.75 -53.71 -37.70
C ARG A 849 42.97 -52.82 -37.88
N TRP A 850 43.19 -51.82 -37.02
CA TRP A 850 44.43 -51.03 -37.00
C TRP A 850 45.65 -51.94 -36.81
N LYS A 851 45.66 -52.80 -35.78
CA LYS A 851 46.73 -53.79 -35.54
C LYS A 851 46.88 -54.86 -36.64
N GLN A 852 45.95 -54.95 -37.58
CA GLN A 852 46.08 -55.73 -38.82
C GLN A 852 46.68 -54.88 -39.94
N ILE A 853 46.24 -53.63 -40.11
CA ILE A 853 46.82 -52.65 -41.03
C ILE A 853 48.30 -52.44 -40.71
N ASP A 854 48.69 -52.19 -39.46
CA ASP A 854 50.09 -52.07 -39.02
C ASP A 854 50.96 -53.28 -39.45
N LYS A 855 50.37 -54.48 -39.44
CA LYS A 855 51.02 -55.74 -39.87
C LYS A 855 51.08 -55.87 -41.39
N PHE A 856 50.07 -55.40 -42.11
CA PHE A 856 50.11 -55.32 -43.57
C PHE A 856 51.10 -54.25 -44.04
N GLU A 857 51.18 -53.09 -43.39
CA GLU A 857 52.15 -52.04 -43.71
C GLU A 857 53.58 -52.45 -43.40
N SER A 858 53.85 -53.09 -42.25
CA SER A 858 55.19 -53.60 -41.93
C SER A 858 55.61 -54.79 -42.80
N SER A 859 54.68 -55.65 -43.22
CA SER A 859 54.99 -56.69 -44.21
C SER A 859 55.16 -56.12 -45.63
N LEU A 860 54.37 -55.13 -46.04
CA LEU A 860 54.58 -54.39 -47.30
C LEU A 860 55.92 -53.64 -47.31
N LYS A 861 56.32 -53.04 -46.18
CA LYS A 861 57.62 -52.37 -46.01
C LYS A 861 58.78 -53.35 -46.13
N THR A 862 58.73 -54.50 -45.45
CA THR A 862 59.78 -55.53 -45.59
C THR A 862 59.79 -56.17 -46.99
N VAL A 863 58.64 -56.29 -47.66
CA VAL A 863 58.56 -56.66 -49.09
C VAL A 863 59.16 -55.57 -49.99
N ALA A 864 58.98 -54.29 -49.68
CA ALA A 864 59.61 -53.18 -50.41
C ALA A 864 61.13 -53.13 -50.19
N GLU A 865 61.61 -53.33 -48.97
CA GLU A 865 63.04 -53.37 -48.61
C GLU A 865 63.75 -54.58 -49.23
N THR A 866 63.11 -55.75 -49.23
CA THR A 866 63.60 -56.93 -49.95
C THR A 866 63.59 -56.69 -51.46
N LYS A 867 62.52 -56.14 -52.05
CA LYS A 867 62.48 -55.74 -53.47
C LYS A 867 63.57 -54.71 -53.82
N ALA A 868 63.89 -53.78 -52.93
CA ALA A 868 64.94 -52.78 -53.11
C ALA A 868 66.37 -53.36 -52.97
N THR A 869 66.57 -54.35 -52.11
CA THR A 869 67.84 -55.09 -52.03
C THR A 869 68.02 -56.07 -53.19
N TRP A 870 66.95 -56.72 -53.66
CA TRP A 870 66.96 -57.50 -54.91
C TRP A 870 67.28 -56.61 -56.12
N LYS A 871 66.66 -55.42 -56.25
CA LYS A 871 67.02 -54.45 -57.30
C LYS A 871 68.50 -54.05 -57.25
N ARG A 872 69.05 -53.75 -56.05
CA ARG A 872 70.48 -53.44 -55.89
C ARG A 872 71.39 -54.61 -56.27
N LYS A 873 71.07 -55.84 -55.83
CA LYS A 873 71.80 -57.05 -56.22
C LYS A 873 71.71 -57.33 -57.73
N PHE A 874 70.55 -57.08 -58.35
CA PHE A 874 70.36 -57.23 -59.79
C PHE A 874 71.21 -56.20 -60.55
N ALA A 875 71.10 -54.91 -60.24
CA ALA A 875 71.91 -53.87 -60.87
C ALA A 875 73.42 -54.07 -60.66
N GLN A 876 73.84 -54.57 -59.49
CA GLN A 876 75.22 -54.99 -59.26
C GLN A 876 75.62 -56.16 -60.19
N LYS A 877 74.80 -57.20 -60.30
CA LYS A 877 75.08 -58.34 -61.18
C LYS A 877 74.97 -58.02 -62.66
N GLU A 878 74.15 -57.04 -63.03
CA GLU A 878 74.05 -56.48 -64.37
C GLU A 878 75.31 -55.68 -64.71
N GLY A 879 75.81 -54.85 -63.78
CA GLY A 879 77.10 -54.18 -63.92
C GLY A 879 78.31 -55.13 -63.94
N GLU A 880 78.31 -56.19 -63.13
CA GLU A 880 79.33 -57.25 -63.19
C GLU A 880 79.26 -58.03 -64.52
N LEU A 881 78.05 -58.36 -64.98
CA LEU A 881 77.80 -59.02 -66.27
C LEU A 881 78.25 -58.11 -67.43
N ASP A 882 77.99 -56.82 -67.36
CA ASP A 882 78.36 -55.85 -68.40
C ASP A 882 79.86 -55.52 -68.38
N ALA A 883 80.53 -55.58 -67.22
CA ALA A 883 81.99 -55.58 -67.14
C ALA A 883 82.61 -56.85 -67.75
N ILE A 884 81.98 -58.02 -67.53
CA ILE A 884 82.37 -59.28 -68.18
C ILE A 884 82.09 -59.23 -69.69
N LYS A 885 80.96 -58.66 -70.12
CA LYS A 885 80.70 -58.42 -71.56
C LYS A 885 81.71 -57.44 -72.13
N ALA A 886 82.03 -56.34 -71.44
CA ALA A 886 82.99 -55.34 -71.91
C ALA A 886 84.37 -55.95 -72.10
N THR A 887 84.90 -56.68 -71.11
CA THR A 887 86.18 -57.39 -71.22
C THR A 887 86.16 -58.52 -72.25
N ASN A 888 85.03 -59.23 -72.42
CA ASN A 888 84.88 -60.25 -73.46
C ASN A 888 84.69 -59.67 -74.87
N ILE A 889 84.07 -58.49 -75.00
CA ILE A 889 84.00 -57.68 -76.23
C ILE A 889 85.36 -57.09 -76.53
N GLU A 890 86.13 -56.67 -75.52
CA GLU A 890 87.50 -56.18 -75.68
C GLU A 890 88.43 -57.30 -76.15
N MET A 891 88.37 -58.50 -75.55
CA MET A 891 89.06 -59.69 -76.06
C MET A 891 88.56 -60.07 -77.46
N ALA A 892 87.26 -60.03 -77.73
CA ALA A 892 86.70 -60.28 -79.06
C ALA A 892 87.12 -59.21 -80.09
N ASN A 893 87.39 -57.98 -79.67
CA ASN A 893 87.87 -56.88 -80.51
C ASN A 893 89.40 -56.93 -80.69
N GLN A 894 90.15 -57.48 -79.74
CA GLN A 894 91.55 -57.86 -79.91
C GLN A 894 91.67 -59.04 -80.90
N LEU A 895 90.73 -59.99 -80.86
CA LEU A 895 90.63 -61.12 -81.80
C LEU A 895 90.11 -60.72 -83.19
N SER A 896 89.13 -59.79 -83.28
CA SER A 896 88.53 -59.35 -84.55
C SER A 896 89.33 -58.21 -85.21
N GLY A 897 89.94 -57.32 -84.41
CA GLY A 897 90.88 -56.30 -84.87
C GLY A 897 92.16 -56.89 -85.50
N MET A 898 92.46 -58.16 -85.19
CA MET A 898 93.44 -58.97 -85.91
C MET A 898 93.07 -59.21 -87.40
N LYS A 899 91.84 -58.88 -87.82
CA LYS A 899 91.33 -58.90 -89.20
C LYS A 899 90.75 -57.54 -89.64
N ARG A 900 91.67 -56.60 -89.83
CA ARG A 900 91.53 -55.34 -90.60
C ARG A 900 90.71 -55.48 -91.91
N PRO A 901 90.21 -54.36 -92.50
CA PRO A 901 89.67 -53.15 -91.84
C PRO A 901 88.44 -52.52 -92.57
N GLY A 902 87.72 -51.62 -91.87
CA GLY A 902 87.18 -50.40 -92.51
C GLY A 902 85.65 -50.20 -92.59
N GLY A 903 85.16 -49.18 -91.88
CA GLY A 903 84.32 -48.13 -92.49
C GLY A 903 82.79 -48.29 -92.53
N SER A 904 82.10 -48.09 -91.40
CA SER A 904 80.66 -47.70 -91.41
C SER A 904 80.18 -46.86 -90.20
N ASP A 905 81.08 -46.44 -89.31
CA ASP A 905 80.70 -45.92 -87.97
C ASP A 905 79.81 -44.66 -87.99
N ALA A 906 79.91 -43.84 -89.04
CA ALA A 906 79.30 -42.51 -89.14
C ALA A 906 77.75 -42.49 -89.22
N MET A 907 77.12 -43.63 -89.43
CA MET A 907 75.65 -43.77 -89.52
C MET A 907 75.06 -44.48 -88.30
N GLU A 908 75.74 -45.51 -87.77
CA GLU A 908 75.31 -46.16 -86.53
C GLU A 908 75.45 -45.24 -85.32
N LEU A 909 76.57 -44.50 -85.18
CA LEU A 909 76.74 -43.51 -84.10
C LEU A 909 75.58 -42.51 -84.07
N ARG A 910 75.12 -42.02 -85.23
CA ARG A 910 73.99 -41.09 -85.30
C ARG A 910 72.67 -41.72 -84.86
N SER A 911 72.40 -42.97 -85.23
CA SER A 911 71.19 -43.68 -84.81
C SER A 911 71.20 -44.06 -83.32
N MET A 912 72.39 -44.30 -82.75
CA MET A 912 72.57 -44.67 -81.35
C MET A 912 72.57 -43.43 -80.45
N ALA A 913 73.26 -42.35 -80.84
CA ALA A 913 73.18 -41.05 -80.16
C ALA A 913 71.75 -40.49 -80.17
N ALA A 914 71.01 -40.60 -81.28
CA ALA A 914 69.61 -40.19 -81.34
C ALA A 914 68.69 -41.03 -80.43
N ARG A 915 69.02 -42.31 -80.19
CA ARG A 915 68.29 -43.17 -79.23
C ARG A 915 68.69 -42.89 -77.78
N ALA A 916 69.98 -42.68 -77.50
CA ALA A 916 70.47 -42.25 -76.19
C ALA A 916 69.83 -40.92 -75.77
N ALA A 917 69.90 -39.89 -76.61
CA ALA A 917 69.29 -38.59 -76.33
C ALA A 917 67.75 -38.66 -76.14
N ASN A 918 67.06 -39.60 -76.81
CA ASN A 918 65.62 -39.84 -76.55
C ASN A 918 65.36 -40.61 -75.25
N ALA A 919 66.26 -41.51 -74.84
CA ALA A 919 66.18 -42.18 -73.55
C ALA A 919 66.48 -41.21 -72.40
N GLU A 920 67.51 -40.37 -72.53
CA GLU A 920 67.86 -39.30 -71.58
C GLU A 920 66.74 -38.27 -71.45
N ARG A 921 66.14 -37.82 -72.57
CA ARG A 921 64.95 -36.95 -72.53
C ARG A 921 63.76 -37.61 -71.82
N ARG A 922 63.55 -38.92 -72.01
CA ARG A 922 62.49 -39.67 -71.30
C ARG A 922 62.80 -39.84 -69.81
N LEU A 923 64.06 -40.09 -69.45
CA LEU A 923 64.52 -40.18 -68.07
C LEU A 923 64.35 -38.82 -67.38
N ASN A 924 64.87 -37.74 -67.95
CA ASN A 924 64.73 -36.39 -67.40
C ASN A 924 63.25 -35.97 -67.34
N ASN A 925 62.43 -36.28 -68.34
CA ASN A 925 60.99 -35.99 -68.24
C ASN A 925 60.30 -36.79 -67.12
N ALA A 926 60.63 -38.07 -66.93
CA ALA A 926 60.08 -38.88 -65.84
C ALA A 926 60.59 -38.43 -64.46
N GLN A 927 61.85 -38.01 -64.37
CA GLN A 927 62.47 -37.54 -63.12
C GLN A 927 62.00 -36.13 -62.76
N ASN A 928 61.80 -35.25 -63.75
CA ASN A 928 61.15 -33.95 -63.56
C ASN A 928 59.66 -34.13 -63.21
N GLN A 929 58.97 -35.15 -63.74
CA GLN A 929 57.60 -35.49 -63.32
C GLN A 929 57.55 -36.04 -61.89
N LEU A 930 58.54 -36.82 -61.45
CA LEU A 930 58.67 -37.29 -60.08
C LEU A 930 58.91 -36.10 -59.12
N VAL A 931 59.93 -35.28 -59.39
CA VAL A 931 60.25 -34.08 -58.62
C VAL A 931 59.03 -33.15 -58.58
N ALA A 932 58.39 -32.84 -59.70
CA ALA A 932 57.18 -32.02 -59.74
C ALA A 932 55.94 -32.68 -59.09
N SER A 933 56.01 -33.97 -58.71
CA SER A 933 54.98 -34.64 -57.89
C SER A 933 55.33 -34.60 -56.39
N GLU A 934 56.61 -34.74 -56.05
CA GLU A 934 57.14 -34.61 -54.69
C GLU A 934 57.04 -33.15 -54.22
N GLU A 935 57.37 -32.18 -55.08
CA GLU A 935 57.14 -30.74 -54.88
C GLU A 935 55.65 -30.43 -54.72
N LYS A 936 54.75 -31.09 -55.46
CA LYS A 936 53.29 -30.90 -55.27
C LYS A 936 52.80 -31.45 -53.94
N ILE A 937 53.34 -32.58 -53.48
CA ILE A 937 53.02 -33.16 -52.17
C ILE A 937 53.61 -32.31 -51.05
N ALA A 938 54.85 -31.82 -51.19
CA ALA A 938 55.48 -30.90 -50.26
C ALA A 938 54.72 -29.56 -50.18
N ALA A 939 54.37 -28.97 -51.32
CA ALA A 939 53.57 -27.74 -51.39
C ALA A 939 52.13 -27.94 -50.90
N MET A 940 51.55 -29.13 -51.06
CA MET A 940 50.24 -29.47 -50.47
C MET A 940 50.35 -29.58 -48.94
N SER A 941 51.36 -30.29 -48.42
CA SER A 941 51.63 -30.39 -46.99
C SER A 941 51.91 -29.02 -46.36
N GLN A 942 52.76 -28.20 -47.00
CA GLN A 942 53.05 -26.83 -46.59
C GLN A 942 51.81 -25.92 -46.66
N LYS A 943 50.93 -26.10 -47.66
CA LYS A 943 49.63 -25.43 -47.71
C LYS A 943 48.74 -25.85 -46.53
N THR A 944 48.64 -27.14 -46.21
CA THR A 944 47.88 -27.62 -45.04
C THR A 944 48.45 -27.04 -43.75
N MET A 945 49.76 -27.12 -43.51
CA MET A 945 50.40 -26.49 -42.34
C MET A 945 50.18 -24.97 -42.28
N SER A 946 50.18 -24.27 -43.43
CA SER A 946 49.86 -22.84 -43.48
C SER A 946 48.37 -22.55 -43.23
N ALA A 947 47.48 -23.47 -43.59
CA ALA A 947 46.05 -23.37 -43.31
C ALA A 947 45.79 -23.63 -41.83
N ASP A 948 46.38 -24.67 -41.24
CA ASP A 948 46.29 -24.98 -39.81
C ASP A 948 46.85 -23.83 -38.95
N SER A 949 47.99 -23.26 -39.35
CA SER A 949 48.57 -22.07 -38.70
C SER A 949 47.66 -20.84 -38.82
N LYS A 950 47.00 -20.63 -39.97
CA LYS A 950 45.98 -19.58 -40.15
C LYS A 950 44.71 -19.85 -39.33
N TRP A 951 44.29 -21.10 -39.17
CA TRP A 951 43.18 -21.48 -38.30
C TRP A 951 43.52 -21.23 -36.82
N GLU A 952 44.72 -21.63 -36.37
CA GLU A 952 45.18 -21.37 -35.00
C GLU A 952 45.33 -19.87 -34.72
N ALA A 953 45.80 -19.09 -35.71
CA ALA A 953 45.85 -17.64 -35.64
C ALA A 953 44.45 -17.01 -35.53
N ARG A 954 43.50 -17.42 -36.39
CA ARG A 954 42.09 -16.97 -36.32
C ARG A 954 41.42 -17.35 -35.01
N VAL A 955 41.66 -18.54 -34.47
CA VAL A 955 41.11 -18.94 -33.15
C VAL A 955 41.64 -18.03 -32.04
N LYS A 956 42.96 -17.78 -31.99
CA LYS A 956 43.55 -16.83 -31.04
C LYS A 956 43.06 -15.40 -31.25
N GLU A 957 42.77 -15.01 -32.49
CA GLU A 957 42.18 -13.71 -32.81
C GLU A 957 40.73 -13.62 -32.33
N TYR A 958 39.90 -14.64 -32.53
CA TYR A 958 38.54 -14.69 -31.98
C TYR A 958 38.54 -14.71 -30.44
N GLU A 959 39.46 -15.43 -29.80
CA GLU A 959 39.66 -15.37 -28.34
C GLU A 959 40.07 -13.95 -27.88
N ALA A 960 40.94 -13.27 -28.63
CA ALA A 960 41.35 -11.90 -28.35
C ALA A 960 40.21 -10.88 -28.59
N ARG A 961 39.44 -11.01 -29.69
CA ARG A 961 38.25 -10.22 -30.02
C ARG A 961 37.17 -10.39 -28.93
N LEU A 962 36.89 -11.63 -28.51
CA LEU A 962 35.94 -11.95 -27.44
C LEU A 962 36.38 -11.34 -26.10
N LYS A 963 37.64 -11.50 -25.73
CA LYS A 963 38.21 -10.91 -24.50
C LYS A 963 38.19 -9.37 -24.55
N ALA A 964 38.49 -8.78 -25.69
CA ALA A 964 38.40 -7.33 -25.89
C ALA A 964 36.94 -6.83 -25.81
N ALA A 965 35.97 -7.60 -26.32
CA ALA A 965 34.54 -7.31 -26.18
C ALA A 965 34.07 -7.41 -24.73
N GLU A 966 34.47 -8.46 -23.99
CA GLU A 966 34.23 -8.54 -22.53
C GLU A 966 34.82 -7.33 -21.78
N GLU A 967 36.03 -6.90 -22.12
CA GLU A 967 36.64 -5.72 -21.51
C GLU A 967 35.95 -4.42 -21.94
N ARG A 968 35.46 -4.29 -23.17
CA ARG A 968 34.60 -3.16 -23.60
C ARG A 968 33.32 -3.12 -22.75
N VAL A 969 32.61 -4.24 -22.61
CA VAL A 969 31.42 -4.33 -21.74
C VAL A 969 31.75 -4.03 -20.27
N LYS A 970 32.92 -4.43 -19.76
CA LYS A 970 33.39 -4.07 -18.41
C LYS A 970 33.66 -2.56 -18.29
N ARG A 971 34.31 -1.93 -19.28
CA ARG A 971 34.53 -0.47 -19.35
C ARG A 971 33.23 0.31 -19.49
N GLU A 972 32.29 -0.15 -20.31
CA GLU A 972 30.97 0.47 -20.50
C GLU A 972 30.12 0.38 -19.23
N ARG A 973 30.10 -0.78 -18.55
CA ARG A 973 29.44 -0.93 -17.25
C ARG A 973 30.08 -0.03 -16.18
N GLN A 974 31.39 0.17 -16.22
CA GLN A 974 32.09 1.07 -15.31
C GLN A 974 31.78 2.55 -15.63
N GLY A 975 31.95 2.99 -16.88
CA GLY A 975 31.61 4.33 -17.34
C GLY A 975 30.11 4.66 -17.29
N SER A 976 29.24 3.66 -17.18
CA SER A 976 27.81 3.83 -16.89
C SER A 976 27.58 4.02 -15.39
N LYS A 977 28.28 3.29 -14.50
CA LYS A 977 28.26 3.56 -13.06
C LYS A 977 28.83 4.95 -12.73
N GLU A 978 29.88 5.36 -13.43
CA GLU A 978 30.51 6.67 -13.28
C GLU A 978 29.54 7.77 -13.76
N ARG A 979 28.92 7.63 -14.95
CA ARG A 979 27.84 8.54 -15.38
C ARG A 979 26.64 8.57 -14.43
N VAL A 980 26.25 7.43 -13.82
CA VAL A 980 25.19 7.42 -12.79
C VAL A 980 25.65 8.15 -11.53
N ALA A 981 26.89 7.97 -11.07
CA ALA A 981 27.44 8.69 -9.92
C ALA A 981 27.60 10.20 -10.20
N GLU A 982 27.98 10.59 -11.41
CA GLU A 982 28.00 11.97 -11.88
C GLU A 982 26.60 12.57 -11.94
N LEU A 983 25.62 11.87 -12.51
CA LEU A 983 24.22 12.29 -12.53
C LEU A 983 23.64 12.40 -11.11
N GLU A 984 23.94 11.47 -10.22
CA GLU A 984 23.60 11.56 -8.80
C GLU A 984 24.25 12.78 -8.13
N ASN A 985 25.51 13.06 -8.40
CA ASN A 985 26.23 14.19 -7.81
C ASN A 985 25.75 15.53 -8.39
N ASN A 986 25.42 15.58 -9.68
CA ASN A 986 24.78 16.71 -10.33
C ASN A 986 23.36 16.92 -9.80
N LEU A 987 22.59 15.85 -9.58
CA LEU A 987 21.26 15.92 -8.96
C LEU A 987 21.35 16.39 -7.50
N LYS A 988 22.31 15.91 -6.71
CA LYS A 988 22.62 16.43 -5.36
C LYS A 988 23.09 17.89 -5.38
N SER A 989 23.81 18.31 -6.43
CA SER A 989 24.25 19.70 -6.64
C SER A 989 23.07 20.61 -7.00
N ILE A 990 22.21 20.19 -7.93
CA ILE A 990 20.98 20.88 -8.33
C ILE A 990 19.99 20.94 -7.17
N GLN A 991 19.87 19.90 -6.35
CA GLN A 991 19.09 19.93 -5.10
C GLN A 991 19.64 20.96 -4.12
N ARG A 992 20.96 21.06 -3.93
CA ARG A 992 21.58 22.13 -3.11
C ARG A 992 21.37 23.52 -3.70
N GLN A 993 21.43 23.67 -5.02
CA GLN A 993 21.13 24.93 -5.71
C GLN A 993 19.65 25.31 -5.59
N LEU A 994 18.74 24.33 -5.67
CA LEU A 994 17.31 24.50 -5.45
C LEU A 994 17.02 24.89 -4.00
N GLU A 995 17.62 24.22 -3.02
CA GLU A 995 17.56 24.62 -1.61
C GLU A 995 18.08 26.04 -1.38
N LEU A 996 19.18 26.44 -2.04
CA LEU A 996 19.74 27.79 -1.94
C LEU A 996 18.86 28.83 -2.65
N ALA A 997 18.26 28.48 -3.79
CA ALA A 997 17.30 29.30 -4.50
C ALA A 997 16.00 29.47 -3.70
N GLN A 998 15.49 28.41 -3.07
CA GLN A 998 14.36 28.45 -2.15
C GLN A 998 14.70 29.28 -0.90
N LYS A 999 15.89 29.13 -0.31
CA LYS A 999 16.34 30.00 0.81
C LYS A 999 16.43 31.46 0.39
N ARG A 1000 16.93 31.77 -0.81
CA ARG A 1000 16.94 33.13 -1.38
C ARG A 1000 15.54 33.66 -1.71
N ASN A 1001 14.63 32.82 -2.20
CA ASN A 1001 13.26 33.20 -2.51
C ASN A 1001 12.45 33.45 -1.22
N ASN A 1002 12.66 32.63 -0.19
CA ASN A 1002 12.12 32.86 1.14
C ASN A 1002 12.69 34.15 1.74
N GLN A 1003 14.00 34.41 1.64
CA GLN A 1003 14.61 35.68 2.05
C GLN A 1003 14.08 36.88 1.24
N LEU A 1004 13.79 36.72 -0.04
CA LEU A 1004 13.15 37.74 -0.87
C LEU A 1004 11.70 37.98 -0.46
N ASN A 1005 10.95 36.93 -0.09
CA ASN A 1005 9.60 37.07 0.46
C ASN A 1005 9.63 37.72 1.85
N ASP A 1006 10.53 37.30 2.74
CA ASP A 1006 10.76 37.94 4.04
C ASP A 1006 11.06 39.45 3.87
N VAL A 1007 11.88 39.81 2.87
CA VAL A 1007 12.20 41.22 2.53
C VAL A 1007 11.05 41.94 1.83
N MET A 1008 10.27 41.27 0.97
CA MET A 1008 9.08 41.86 0.35
C MET A 1008 7.99 42.12 1.38
N ASP A 1009 7.76 41.21 2.31
CA ASP A 1009 6.79 41.37 3.39
C ASP A 1009 7.27 42.40 4.44
N SER A 1010 8.59 42.50 4.66
CA SER A 1010 9.20 43.62 5.39
C SER A 1010 8.99 44.98 4.69
N ASN A 1011 9.13 45.05 3.36
CA ASN A 1011 8.91 46.28 2.58
C ASN A 1011 7.42 46.61 2.38
N LYS A 1012 6.51 45.62 2.40
CA LYS A 1012 5.05 45.88 2.41
C LYS A 1012 4.61 46.65 3.66
N ALA A 1013 5.39 46.60 4.76
CA ALA A 1013 5.12 47.37 5.97
C ALA A 1013 5.41 48.88 5.85
N SER A 1014 5.93 49.37 4.70
CA SER A 1014 6.30 50.78 4.48
C SER A 1014 5.69 51.42 3.21
N GLY A 1015 4.57 50.88 2.71
CA GLY A 1015 3.73 51.51 1.68
C GLY A 1015 2.41 52.05 2.25
N THR A 1016 2.26 53.36 2.37
CA THR A 1016 1.16 54.00 3.13
C THR A 1016 -0.16 54.18 2.39
N ASN A 1017 -1.27 54.10 3.15
CA ASN A 1017 -2.62 54.62 2.88
C ASN A 1017 -2.80 55.59 1.69
N SER A 1018 -3.73 55.25 0.79
CA SER A 1018 -4.81 56.17 0.36
C SER A 1018 -6.00 55.40 -0.26
N PRO A 1019 -7.25 55.86 -0.07
CA PRO A 1019 -8.46 55.25 -0.64
C PRO A 1019 -8.92 55.94 -1.94
N ALA A 1020 -9.91 55.32 -2.60
CA ALA A 1020 -10.53 55.72 -3.87
C ALA A 1020 -9.59 55.59 -5.11
N ARG A 1021 -10.13 55.40 -6.32
CA ARG A 1021 -11.51 55.64 -6.78
C ARG A 1021 -11.98 54.59 -7.78
#